data_AF-A0A1E1WH61-F1
#
_entry.id   AF-A0A1E1WH61-F1
#
_cell.length_a   1.000
_cell.length_b   1.000
_cell.length_c   1.000
_cell.angle_alpha   90.00
_cell.angle_beta   90.00
_cell.angle_gamma   90.00
#
_symmetry.space_group_name_H-M   'P 1'
#
loop_
_entity.id
_entity.type
_entity.pdbx_description
1 polymer ?
#
loop_
_entity_poly.entity_id
_entity_poly.type
_entity_poly.pdbx_seq_one_letter_code
_entity_poly.pdbx_strand_id
1 'polypeptide(L)'
;MLSKFHKNAVLTGYIDSYCLACESHLRSEEDINVHIAKPIHLKNLEGTSFLEKYKDDYVRKVKKGYYCEFCNLLLSTAAKVGLHVVEEKHVNNKGALLLRRFGNVILAFDYVLISERAWHGLIDETCAVCNNEFDDENIHKTESTHILNLVQSKVEFGADKTTYRKIDNSSFQCLTCNMVLSLNSITTHFQEEGHKTIYQACHQAYLELDLKVASEAQVEKPKAIEPVTTVPKATKKPEPKAETKAAPKVEKQTEEKTIKKTEQEDVAKKQEVKKQEPAKKTATTEVPKKESSEAKKKKKPKLDKITRELDEEICNTLDARDYIARDEKGQQWCLLCDWTMDSVVINNHVNGRHHQTMLKLHNERIQNQSNNRDDSPQINETEKKVEEKINKEEQEDREKILDSVSRFQKNDVNINFVTGTAMCKKCSKNVDFVYKSIEAHIEEHMNNAAKKETVKPTAETNNKPTNVKTTSSTAKSQPTKNDEEKAEPRATPREEQEEIEKLAKEYDFTYSKESNKVYCKICASRIPPSLANMKQHANGAPHKNKAAKVLGNKHNKPVIDKRPMKEVIKNIVCIENAFMKDVIINEILCINYLSFLMITCIGQVRCQVCEANLQGEQIHAHVQSPSHSRAMSETPVILSYESEFIREVRPSVYHCGFCNVVESKEGMYLHLCSTMHREAKTSSSWRLQQYQPELALHERRQQLEMYMLMRMLAEIL
;
A
#
# COMPACT_ATOMS: atom_id res chain seq x y z
N MET A 1 -6.36 -1.23 6.44
CA MET A 1 -4.89 -1.34 6.56
C MET A 1 -4.53 -2.57 7.36
N LEU A 2 -3.51 -3.32 6.94
CA LEU A 2 -3.07 -4.55 7.62
C LEU A 2 -2.34 -4.18 8.90
N SER A 3 -2.75 -4.75 10.04
CA SER A 3 -2.22 -4.36 11.35
C SER A 3 -0.70 -4.50 11.38
N LYS A 4 0.00 -3.48 11.92
CA LYS A 4 1.45 -3.53 12.17
C LYS A 4 1.85 -4.80 12.94
N PHE A 5 0.97 -5.35 13.76
CA PHE A 5 1.20 -6.56 14.56
C PHE A 5 1.21 -7.83 13.72
N HIS A 6 0.30 -7.96 12.76
CA HIS A 6 0.20 -9.15 11.90
C HIS A 6 1.46 -9.29 11.02
N LYS A 7 1.97 -8.18 10.45
CA LYS A 7 3.25 -8.15 9.72
C LYS A 7 4.47 -8.57 10.55
N ASN A 8 4.38 -8.45 11.88
CA ASN A 8 5.40 -8.84 12.84
C ASN A 8 5.11 -10.24 13.45
N ALA A 9 4.30 -11.06 12.78
CA ALA A 9 3.92 -12.41 13.22
C ALA A 9 3.34 -12.45 14.65
N VAL A 10 2.57 -11.42 15.04
CA VAL A 10 1.86 -11.38 16.32
C VAL A 10 0.40 -11.75 16.10
N LEU A 11 0.00 -12.90 16.65
CA LEU A 11 -1.38 -13.36 16.69
C LEU A 11 -2.15 -12.53 17.72
N THR A 12 -3.07 -11.67 17.27
CA THR A 12 -3.84 -10.79 18.17
C THR A 12 -5.20 -11.40 18.53
N GLY A 13 -5.50 -11.56 19.81
CA GLY A 13 -6.85 -11.89 20.31
C GLY A 13 -7.69 -10.64 20.60
N TYR A 14 -8.79 -10.81 21.34
CA TYR A 14 -9.62 -9.70 21.81
C TYR A 14 -9.02 -8.93 23.00
N ILE A 15 -8.14 -9.57 23.77
CA ILE A 15 -7.51 -9.03 24.98
C ILE A 15 -5.99 -9.23 24.86
N ASP A 16 -5.55 -10.48 24.94
CA ASP A 16 -4.14 -10.84 24.86
C ASP A 16 -3.66 -11.06 23.41
N SER A 17 -2.34 -11.00 23.23
CA SER A 17 -1.65 -11.28 21.98
C SER A 17 -0.47 -12.23 22.17
N TYR A 18 -0.06 -12.91 21.10
CA TYR A 18 1.03 -13.90 21.15
C TYR A 18 1.97 -13.75 19.94
N CYS A 19 3.24 -13.43 20.21
CA CYS A 19 4.24 -13.36 19.15
C CYS A 19 4.66 -14.78 18.72
N LEU A 20 4.39 -15.15 17.47
CA LEU A 20 4.71 -16.47 16.91
C LEU A 20 6.18 -16.63 16.54
N ALA A 21 6.91 -15.52 16.33
CA ALA A 21 8.36 -15.53 16.09
C ALA A 21 9.16 -15.73 17.39
N CYS A 22 8.73 -15.09 18.49
CA CYS A 22 9.40 -15.15 19.80
C CYS A 22 8.78 -16.15 20.78
N GLU A 23 7.59 -16.67 20.48
CA GLU A 23 6.79 -17.56 21.34
C GLU A 23 6.38 -16.96 22.70
N SER A 24 6.26 -15.62 22.76
CA SER A 24 5.95 -14.86 23.96
C SER A 24 4.52 -14.31 23.99
N HIS A 25 3.89 -14.39 25.16
CA HIS A 25 2.62 -13.74 25.48
C HIS A 25 2.80 -12.23 25.72
N LEU A 26 1.83 -11.42 25.30
CA LEU A 26 1.85 -9.95 25.33
C LEU A 26 0.45 -9.48 25.77
N ARG A 27 0.36 -8.65 26.82
CA ARG A 27 -0.92 -8.36 27.50
C ARG A 27 -1.59 -7.05 27.09
N SER A 28 -0.86 -6.15 26.43
CA SER A 28 -1.39 -4.87 25.96
C SER A 28 -0.79 -4.45 24.62
N GLU A 29 -1.30 -3.38 24.00
CA GLU A 29 -0.72 -2.87 22.76
C GLU A 29 0.70 -2.33 22.97
N GLU A 30 0.96 -1.68 24.10
CA GLU A 30 2.28 -1.16 24.50
C GLU A 30 3.30 -2.30 24.62
N ASP A 31 2.92 -3.43 25.25
CA ASP A 31 3.72 -4.65 25.31
C ASP A 31 4.12 -5.11 23.90
N ILE A 32 3.17 -5.12 22.95
CA ILE A 32 3.44 -5.52 21.57
C ILE A 32 4.38 -4.53 20.89
N ASN A 33 4.10 -3.22 20.98
CA ASN A 33 4.93 -2.17 20.38
C ASN A 33 6.39 -2.22 20.90
N VAL A 34 6.57 -2.34 22.22
CA VAL A 34 7.89 -2.51 22.86
C VAL A 34 8.52 -3.86 22.51
N HIS A 35 7.72 -4.92 22.31
CA HIS A 35 8.24 -6.22 21.90
C HIS A 35 8.77 -6.21 20.47
N ILE A 36 7.99 -5.73 19.49
CA ILE A 36 8.37 -5.79 18.07
C ILE A 36 9.57 -4.89 17.74
N ALA A 37 9.76 -3.81 18.50
CA ALA A 37 10.93 -2.95 18.42
C ALA A 37 12.23 -3.58 18.95
N LYS A 38 12.18 -4.70 19.70
CA LYS A 38 13.40 -5.33 20.23
C LYS A 38 14.22 -5.97 19.11
N PRO A 39 15.55 -5.75 19.06
CA PRO A 39 16.42 -6.39 18.05
C PRO A 39 16.36 -7.93 18.03
N ILE A 40 16.00 -8.54 19.16
CA ILE A 40 15.77 -9.99 19.28
C ILE A 40 14.53 -10.41 18.49
N HIS A 41 13.45 -9.63 18.55
CA HIS A 41 12.23 -9.90 17.78
C HIS A 41 12.50 -9.80 16.28
N LEU A 42 13.10 -8.69 15.83
CA LEU A 42 13.41 -8.48 14.41
C LEU A 42 14.24 -9.63 13.83
N LYS A 43 15.29 -10.07 14.56
CA LYS A 43 16.10 -11.23 14.17
C LYS A 43 15.29 -12.55 14.11
N ASN A 44 14.37 -12.75 15.04
CA ASN A 44 13.53 -13.96 15.04
C ASN A 44 12.51 -13.92 13.87
N LEU A 45 11.96 -12.74 13.56
CA LEU A 45 11.05 -12.51 12.45
C LEU A 45 11.77 -12.71 11.09
N GLU A 46 12.98 -12.19 10.92
CA GLU A 46 13.87 -12.48 9.76
C GLU A 46 14.11 -13.99 9.58
N GLY A 47 14.18 -14.75 10.69
CA GLY A 47 14.32 -16.20 10.67
C GLY A 47 13.05 -16.97 10.27
N THR A 48 11.91 -16.30 10.12
CA THR A 48 10.65 -16.91 9.65
C THR A 48 10.43 -16.57 8.17
N SER A 49 10.50 -17.57 7.30
CA SER A 49 10.26 -17.38 5.87
C SER A 49 8.77 -17.38 5.54
N PHE A 50 8.38 -16.74 4.44
CA PHE A 50 7.11 -17.07 3.78
C PHE A 50 7.16 -18.51 3.20
N LEU A 51 5.99 -19.13 3.05
CA LEU A 51 5.85 -20.41 2.37
C LEU A 51 5.72 -20.14 0.87
N GLU A 52 6.76 -20.45 0.09
CA GLU A 52 6.93 -19.94 -1.29
C GLU A 52 5.69 -20.09 -2.20
N LYS A 53 4.97 -21.22 -2.10
CA LYS A 53 3.73 -21.46 -2.87
C LYS A 53 2.60 -20.44 -2.58
N TYR A 54 2.57 -19.87 -1.38
CA TYR A 54 1.52 -18.97 -0.88
C TYR A 54 2.14 -17.65 -0.34
N LYS A 55 3.23 -17.22 -0.97
CA LYS A 55 3.94 -15.99 -0.61
C LYS A 55 3.09 -14.74 -0.82
N ASP A 56 2.33 -14.71 -1.91
CA ASP A 56 1.40 -13.64 -2.25
C ASP A 56 0.14 -13.64 -1.36
N ASP A 57 -0.05 -14.70 -0.56
CA ASP A 57 -1.06 -14.79 0.51
C ASP A 57 -0.49 -14.42 1.89
N TYR A 58 0.77 -13.96 1.93
CA TYR A 58 1.50 -13.59 3.15
C TYR A 58 1.42 -14.68 4.23
N VAL A 59 1.54 -15.94 3.80
CA VAL A 59 1.55 -17.09 4.72
C VAL A 59 2.97 -17.40 5.17
N ARG A 60 3.26 -17.08 6.43
CA ARG A 60 4.56 -17.20 7.08
C ARG A 60 4.71 -18.53 7.79
N LYS A 61 5.84 -19.22 7.58
CA LYS A 61 6.19 -20.44 8.32
C LYS A 61 6.78 -20.06 9.68
N VAL A 62 6.09 -20.45 10.75
CA VAL A 62 6.47 -20.21 12.15
C VAL A 62 6.68 -21.56 12.85
N LYS A 63 7.30 -21.56 14.05
CA LYS A 63 7.61 -22.81 14.78
C LYS A 63 6.39 -23.72 14.99
N LYS A 64 5.22 -23.13 15.27
CA LYS A 64 3.97 -23.83 15.58
C LYS A 64 3.04 -24.06 14.38
N GLY A 65 3.48 -23.76 13.15
CA GLY A 65 2.69 -23.97 11.93
C GLY A 65 2.87 -22.88 10.88
N TYR A 66 1.76 -22.46 10.28
CA TYR A 66 1.70 -21.51 9.17
C TYR A 66 0.75 -20.37 9.54
N TYR A 67 1.26 -19.15 9.60
CA TYR A 67 0.49 -17.97 10.00
C TYR A 67 0.11 -17.14 8.78
N CYS A 68 -1.19 -16.90 8.59
CA CYS A 68 -1.70 -16.00 7.57
C CYS A 68 -1.77 -14.57 8.13
N GLU A 69 -0.98 -13.65 7.58
CA GLU A 69 -0.95 -12.25 8.03
C GLU A 69 -2.24 -11.49 7.68
N PHE A 70 -2.97 -11.86 6.61
CA PHE A 70 -4.25 -11.24 6.25
C PHE A 70 -5.40 -11.63 7.19
N CYS A 71 -5.44 -12.90 7.59
CA CYS A 71 -6.54 -13.44 8.39
C CYS A 71 -6.25 -13.50 9.89
N ASN A 72 -5.03 -13.16 10.30
CA ASN A 72 -4.54 -13.31 11.68
C ASN A 72 -4.83 -14.74 12.22
N LEU A 73 -4.52 -15.75 11.41
CA LEU A 73 -4.89 -17.15 11.66
C LEU A 73 -3.66 -18.06 11.64
N LEU A 74 -3.53 -18.93 12.63
CA LEU A 74 -2.49 -19.96 12.70
C LEU A 74 -3.04 -21.32 12.26
N LEU A 75 -2.44 -21.90 11.22
CA LEU A 75 -2.81 -23.16 10.59
C LEU A 75 -1.77 -24.23 10.88
N SER A 76 -2.23 -25.43 11.26
CA SER A 76 -1.34 -26.51 11.73
C SER A 76 -0.56 -27.23 10.62
N THR A 77 -1.02 -27.19 9.36
CA THR A 77 -0.38 -27.90 8.23
C THR A 77 -0.46 -27.10 6.93
N ALA A 78 0.48 -27.34 6.00
CA ALA A 78 0.48 -26.69 4.68
C ALA A 78 -0.72 -27.11 3.79
N ALA A 79 -1.33 -28.25 4.06
CA ALA A 79 -2.58 -28.65 3.41
C ALA A 79 -3.75 -27.74 3.83
N LYS A 80 -3.86 -27.40 5.12
CA LYS A 80 -4.84 -26.42 5.62
C LYS A 80 -4.61 -25.03 5.04
N VAL A 81 -3.36 -24.64 4.76
CA VAL A 81 -3.08 -23.38 4.04
C VAL A 81 -3.72 -23.39 2.65
N GLY A 82 -3.58 -24.49 1.90
CA GLY A 82 -4.18 -24.60 0.56
C GLY A 82 -5.71 -24.51 0.54
N LEU A 83 -6.37 -24.99 1.60
CA LEU A 83 -7.82 -24.82 1.78
C LEU A 83 -8.16 -23.38 2.23
N HIS A 84 -7.40 -22.81 3.16
CA HIS A 84 -7.66 -21.48 3.70
C HIS A 84 -7.53 -20.36 2.66
N VAL A 85 -6.52 -20.40 1.78
CA VAL A 85 -6.28 -19.29 0.83
C VAL A 85 -7.36 -19.17 -0.26
N VAL A 86 -8.23 -20.19 -0.41
CA VAL A 86 -9.41 -20.14 -1.29
C VAL A 86 -10.72 -19.87 -0.54
N GLU A 87 -10.69 -19.73 0.79
CA GLU A 87 -11.87 -19.32 1.56
C GLU A 87 -12.24 -17.87 1.21
N GLU A 88 -13.52 -17.61 0.97
CA GLU A 88 -14.05 -16.26 0.67
C GLU A 88 -13.61 -15.21 1.71
N LYS A 89 -13.52 -15.61 2.99
CA LYS A 89 -13.01 -14.77 4.08
C LYS A 89 -11.55 -14.36 3.88
N HIS A 90 -10.69 -15.26 3.39
CA HIS A 90 -9.30 -14.93 3.09
C HIS A 90 -9.19 -14.03 1.87
N VAL A 91 -9.92 -14.32 0.80
CA VAL A 91 -9.93 -13.50 -0.41
C VAL A 91 -10.39 -12.07 -0.09
N ASN A 92 -11.48 -11.92 0.67
CA ASN A 92 -11.98 -10.61 1.10
C ASN A 92 -11.00 -9.87 2.03
N ASN A 93 -10.39 -10.54 3.01
CA ASN A 93 -9.37 -9.94 3.87
C ASN A 93 -8.15 -9.49 3.05
N LYS A 94 -7.64 -10.35 2.16
CA LYS A 94 -6.51 -10.05 1.27
C LYS A 94 -6.81 -8.84 0.39
N GLY A 95 -7.96 -8.82 -0.30
CA GLY A 95 -8.38 -7.71 -1.14
C GLY A 95 -8.50 -6.39 -0.36
N ALA A 96 -9.24 -6.39 0.74
CA ALA A 96 -9.45 -5.19 1.57
C ALA A 96 -8.16 -4.63 2.19
N LEU A 97 -7.15 -5.46 2.39
CA LEU A 97 -5.87 -5.08 2.98
C LEU A 97 -4.80 -4.68 1.96
N LEU A 98 -4.94 -5.11 0.70
CA LEU A 98 -4.13 -4.67 -0.45
C LEU A 98 -4.76 -3.51 -1.23
N LEU A 99 -5.99 -3.11 -0.88
CA LEU A 99 -6.64 -1.91 -1.42
C LEU A 99 -6.08 -0.64 -0.75
N ARG A 100 -5.48 0.25 -1.54
CA ARG A 100 -4.88 1.52 -1.04
C ARG A 100 -5.08 2.68 -2.02
N ARG A 101 -5.18 3.91 -1.52
CA ARG A 101 -5.14 5.11 -2.38
C ARG A 101 -3.68 5.45 -2.73
N PHE A 102 -3.44 5.82 -3.99
CA PHE A 102 -2.14 6.24 -4.52
C PHE A 102 -2.35 7.52 -5.33
N GLY A 103 -2.15 8.68 -4.71
CA GLY A 103 -2.59 9.96 -5.27
C GLY A 103 -4.11 9.98 -5.49
N ASN A 104 -4.53 10.27 -6.72
CA ASN A 104 -5.96 10.35 -7.10
C ASN A 104 -6.54 9.01 -7.58
N VAL A 105 -5.75 7.94 -7.66
CA VAL A 105 -6.21 6.60 -8.07
C VAL A 105 -6.23 5.64 -6.89
N ILE A 106 -7.05 4.59 -7.00
CA ILE A 106 -7.08 3.48 -6.05
C ILE A 106 -6.32 2.30 -6.66
N LEU A 107 -5.47 1.65 -5.86
CA LEU A 107 -4.70 0.48 -6.27
C LEU A 107 -5.24 -0.73 -5.52
N ALA A 108 -5.72 -1.74 -6.27
CA ALA A 108 -6.11 -3.04 -5.74
C ALA A 108 -5.03 -4.08 -6.02
N PHE A 109 -4.85 -5.02 -5.08
CA PHE A 109 -3.88 -6.12 -5.17
C PHE A 109 -2.43 -5.69 -5.43
N ASP A 110 -2.06 -4.44 -5.10
CA ASP A 110 -0.77 -3.79 -5.42
C ASP A 110 -0.46 -3.49 -6.89
N TYR A 111 -1.30 -3.83 -7.88
CA TYR A 111 -1.00 -3.57 -9.31
C TYR A 111 -2.21 -3.34 -10.23
N VAL A 112 -3.45 -3.35 -9.73
CA VAL A 112 -4.65 -3.03 -10.53
C VAL A 112 -5.09 -1.59 -10.21
N LEU A 113 -4.98 -0.68 -11.17
CA LEU A 113 -5.49 0.68 -11.02
C LEU A 113 -7.00 0.74 -11.23
N ILE A 114 -7.70 1.25 -10.21
CA ILE A 114 -9.11 1.62 -10.21
C ILE A 114 -9.18 3.15 -10.30
N SER A 115 -9.90 3.65 -11.31
CA SER A 115 -10.06 5.09 -11.53
C SER A 115 -10.89 5.75 -10.42
N GLU A 116 -10.74 7.07 -10.23
CA GLU A 116 -11.53 7.77 -9.21
C GLU A 116 -13.04 7.70 -9.50
N ARG A 117 -13.44 7.83 -10.76
CA ARG A 117 -14.85 7.66 -11.18
C ARG A 117 -15.37 6.27 -10.83
N ALA A 118 -14.60 5.20 -11.12
CA ALA A 118 -14.98 3.84 -10.74
C ALA A 118 -15.06 3.68 -9.22
N TRP A 119 -14.08 4.19 -8.47
CA TRP A 119 -14.11 4.14 -7.02
C TRP A 119 -15.34 4.85 -6.43
N HIS A 120 -15.67 6.05 -6.92
CA HIS A 120 -16.84 6.80 -6.46
C HIS A 120 -18.17 6.27 -7.02
N GLY A 121 -18.17 5.32 -7.96
CA GLY A 121 -19.40 4.77 -8.54
C GLY A 121 -20.06 5.65 -9.61
N LEU A 122 -19.29 6.52 -10.26
CA LEU A 122 -19.81 7.53 -11.18
C LEU A 122 -19.84 7.00 -12.61
N ILE A 123 -21.03 6.71 -13.09
CA ILE A 123 -21.32 6.10 -14.39
C ILE A 123 -22.16 7.11 -15.16
N ASP A 124 -21.53 7.73 -16.16
CA ASP A 124 -22.05 8.89 -16.87
C ASP A 124 -22.46 10.02 -15.89
N GLU A 125 -23.74 10.40 -15.86
CA GLU A 125 -24.33 11.41 -14.95
C GLU A 125 -25.04 10.76 -13.73
N THR A 126 -24.86 9.45 -13.52
CA THR A 126 -25.49 8.69 -12.43
C THR A 126 -24.46 8.13 -11.45
N CYS A 127 -24.82 8.07 -10.17
CA CYS A 127 -23.99 7.50 -9.11
C CYS A 127 -24.55 6.16 -8.64
N ALA A 128 -23.86 5.07 -8.96
CA ALA A 128 -24.18 3.71 -8.51
C ALA A 128 -24.09 3.52 -6.99
N VAL A 129 -23.40 4.41 -6.27
CA VAL A 129 -23.31 4.39 -4.79
C VAL A 129 -24.50 5.11 -4.14
N CYS A 130 -25.05 6.15 -4.76
CA CYS A 130 -26.18 6.92 -4.23
C CYS A 130 -27.52 6.59 -4.89
N ASN A 131 -27.52 5.87 -6.02
CA ASN A 131 -28.65 5.64 -6.91
C ASN A 131 -29.37 6.94 -7.33
N ASN A 132 -28.60 8.01 -7.58
CA ASN A 132 -29.09 9.34 -7.96
C ASN A 132 -28.32 9.88 -9.18
N GLU A 133 -28.99 10.73 -9.97
CA GLU A 133 -28.39 11.60 -10.99
C GLU A 133 -27.67 12.80 -10.32
N PHE A 134 -26.62 13.34 -10.95
CA PHE A 134 -25.91 14.54 -10.47
C PHE A 134 -25.49 15.46 -11.64
N ASP A 135 -25.53 16.78 -11.42
CA ASP A 135 -25.15 17.77 -12.44
C ASP A 135 -23.62 18.05 -12.49
N ASP A 136 -22.93 17.94 -11.35
CA ASP A 136 -21.48 18.17 -11.22
C ASP A 136 -20.81 17.06 -10.40
N GLU A 137 -19.92 16.31 -11.04
CA GLU A 137 -19.14 15.23 -10.43
C GLU A 137 -18.35 15.67 -9.19
N ASN A 138 -17.74 16.86 -9.22
CA ASN A 138 -16.89 17.33 -8.13
C ASN A 138 -17.71 17.74 -6.91
N ILE A 139 -18.87 18.37 -7.13
CA ILE A 139 -19.80 18.69 -6.04
C ILE A 139 -20.29 17.38 -5.42
N HIS A 140 -20.83 16.46 -6.23
CA HIS A 140 -21.39 15.20 -5.76
C HIS A 140 -20.36 14.34 -5.00
N LYS A 141 -19.11 14.25 -5.48
CA LYS A 141 -18.01 13.58 -4.76
C LYS A 141 -17.78 14.09 -3.33
N THR A 142 -18.09 15.35 -3.06
CA THR A 142 -17.90 16.01 -1.75
C THR A 142 -19.15 16.03 -0.87
N GLU A 143 -20.30 15.58 -1.37
CA GLU A 143 -21.53 15.51 -0.58
C GLU A 143 -21.37 14.51 0.58
N SER A 144 -21.79 14.91 1.78
CA SER A 144 -21.66 14.08 2.99
C SER A 144 -22.45 12.78 2.88
N THR A 145 -23.61 12.79 2.21
CA THR A 145 -24.41 11.61 1.86
C THR A 145 -23.64 10.67 0.95
N HIS A 146 -23.00 11.18 -0.11
CA HIS A 146 -22.18 10.38 -1.01
C HIS A 146 -21.00 9.75 -0.30
N ILE A 147 -20.26 10.52 0.49
CA ILE A 147 -19.11 10.03 1.26
C ILE A 147 -19.53 8.93 2.26
N LEU A 148 -20.67 9.11 2.96
CA LEU A 148 -21.18 8.10 3.87
C LEU A 148 -21.58 6.80 3.15
N ASN A 149 -22.34 6.89 2.06
CA ASN A 149 -22.73 5.73 1.25
C ASN A 149 -21.49 5.02 0.67
N LEU A 150 -20.49 5.79 0.20
CA LEU A 150 -19.23 5.28 -0.34
C LEU A 150 -18.44 4.49 0.71
N VAL A 151 -18.34 5.00 1.94
CA VAL A 151 -17.65 4.34 3.06
C VAL A 151 -18.43 3.12 3.57
N GLN A 152 -19.76 3.15 3.53
CA GLN A 152 -20.62 2.03 3.94
C GLN A 152 -20.75 0.95 2.85
N SER A 153 -20.45 1.26 1.59
CA SER A 153 -20.57 0.32 0.47
C SER A 153 -19.70 -0.92 0.65
N LYS A 154 -20.29 -2.11 0.47
CA LYS A 154 -19.56 -3.38 0.60
C LYS A 154 -18.79 -3.66 -0.69
N VAL A 155 -17.47 -3.50 -0.63
CA VAL A 155 -16.53 -3.98 -1.65
C VAL A 155 -16.20 -5.45 -1.37
N GLU A 156 -16.31 -6.27 -2.40
CA GLU A 156 -16.07 -7.71 -2.38
C GLU A 156 -14.98 -8.07 -3.40
N PHE A 157 -14.29 -9.18 -3.15
CA PHE A 157 -13.12 -9.59 -3.91
C PHE A 157 -13.25 -11.05 -4.35
N GLY A 158 -13.07 -11.31 -5.65
CA GLY A 158 -13.11 -12.67 -6.22
C GLY A 158 -11.76 -13.37 -6.20
N ALA A 159 -11.79 -14.71 -6.30
CA ALA A 159 -10.58 -15.56 -6.29
C ALA A 159 -9.61 -15.20 -7.43
N ASP A 160 -10.13 -14.85 -8.60
CA ASP A 160 -9.38 -14.39 -9.78
C ASP A 160 -8.91 -12.93 -9.67
N LYS A 161 -8.85 -12.40 -8.43
CA LYS A 161 -8.40 -11.04 -8.12
C LYS A 161 -9.25 -9.96 -8.81
N THR A 162 -10.55 -10.23 -8.86
CA THR A 162 -11.57 -9.31 -9.34
C THR A 162 -12.04 -8.44 -8.17
N THR A 163 -12.37 -7.18 -8.46
CA THR A 163 -12.85 -6.23 -7.45
C THR A 163 -14.20 -5.67 -7.89
N TYR A 164 -15.21 -5.79 -7.04
CA TYR A 164 -16.54 -5.28 -7.31
C TYR A 164 -17.19 -4.75 -6.02
N ARG A 165 -18.20 -3.91 -6.17
CA ARG A 165 -19.02 -3.37 -5.09
C ARG A 165 -20.43 -3.92 -5.24
N LYS A 166 -21.01 -4.44 -4.16
CA LYS A 166 -22.43 -4.76 -4.12
C LYS A 166 -23.22 -3.45 -4.00
N ILE A 167 -24.10 -3.18 -4.96
CA ILE A 167 -24.99 -1.99 -4.94
C ILE A 167 -26.25 -2.36 -4.16
N ASP A 168 -26.92 -3.43 -4.59
CA ASP A 168 -28.12 -3.99 -3.98
C ASP A 168 -28.06 -5.54 -4.02
N ASN A 169 -29.15 -6.24 -3.73
CA ASN A 169 -29.16 -7.72 -3.71
C ASN A 169 -29.10 -8.38 -5.09
N SER A 170 -29.41 -7.64 -6.15
CA SER A 170 -29.48 -8.06 -7.55
C SER A 170 -28.40 -7.45 -8.43
N SER A 171 -27.79 -6.32 -8.03
CA SER A 171 -26.84 -5.57 -8.85
C SER A 171 -25.49 -5.26 -8.18
N PHE A 172 -24.45 -5.26 -9.01
CA PHE A 172 -23.04 -5.14 -8.60
C PHE A 172 -22.29 -4.21 -9.55
N GLN A 173 -21.43 -3.35 -9.02
CA GLN A 173 -20.53 -2.50 -9.81
C GLN A 173 -19.15 -3.17 -9.93
N CYS A 174 -18.67 -3.47 -11.13
CA CYS A 174 -17.27 -3.85 -11.31
C CYS A 174 -16.38 -2.60 -11.18
N LEU A 175 -15.41 -2.62 -10.25
CA LEU A 175 -14.55 -1.46 -10.02
C LEU A 175 -13.40 -1.33 -11.05
N THR A 176 -13.14 -2.37 -11.85
CA THR A 176 -12.12 -2.34 -12.91
C THR A 176 -12.62 -1.63 -14.17
N CYS A 177 -13.82 -1.98 -14.66
CA CYS A 177 -14.42 -1.40 -15.87
C CYS A 177 -15.53 -0.37 -15.61
N ASN A 178 -15.89 -0.14 -14.34
CA ASN A 178 -16.97 0.77 -13.93
C ASN A 178 -18.38 0.39 -14.44
N MET A 179 -18.63 -0.88 -14.75
CA MET A 179 -19.93 -1.35 -15.27
C MET A 179 -20.85 -1.89 -14.16
N VAL A 180 -22.16 -1.63 -14.24
CA VAL A 180 -23.17 -2.30 -13.41
C VAL A 180 -23.56 -3.64 -14.05
N LEU A 181 -23.59 -4.68 -13.23
CA LEU A 181 -23.81 -6.07 -13.57
C LEU A 181 -25.00 -6.60 -12.80
N SER A 182 -25.75 -7.52 -13.40
CA SER A 182 -26.72 -8.35 -12.66
C SER A 182 -26.01 -9.46 -11.88
N LEU A 183 -26.68 -10.00 -10.87
CA LEU A 183 -26.24 -11.20 -10.14
C LEU A 183 -25.91 -12.38 -11.05
N ASN A 184 -26.64 -12.53 -12.17
CA ASN A 184 -26.45 -13.63 -13.11
C ASN A 184 -25.25 -13.41 -14.06
N SER A 185 -24.89 -12.14 -14.32
CA SER A 185 -23.82 -11.79 -15.25
C SER A 185 -22.47 -11.55 -14.58
N ILE A 186 -22.41 -11.40 -13.25
CA ILE A 186 -21.14 -11.10 -12.56
C ILE A 186 -20.08 -12.19 -12.73
N THR A 187 -20.49 -13.46 -12.73
CA THR A 187 -19.58 -14.61 -12.85
C THR A 187 -19.04 -14.78 -14.26
N THR A 188 -19.86 -14.53 -15.28
CA THR A 188 -19.44 -14.56 -16.69
C THR A 188 -18.63 -13.33 -17.07
N HIS A 189 -18.96 -12.15 -16.52
CA HIS A 189 -18.35 -10.88 -16.88
C HIS A 189 -16.82 -10.88 -16.77
N PHE A 190 -16.26 -11.44 -15.69
CA PHE A 190 -14.81 -11.49 -15.50
C PHE A 190 -14.08 -12.39 -16.52
N GLN A 191 -14.81 -13.24 -17.24
CA GLN A 191 -14.30 -14.10 -18.31
C GLN A 191 -14.48 -13.50 -19.72
N GLU A 192 -15.22 -12.40 -19.86
CA GLU A 192 -15.40 -11.69 -21.13
C GLU A 192 -14.09 -11.03 -21.58
N GLU A 193 -13.74 -11.14 -22.86
CA GLU A 193 -12.52 -10.55 -23.43
C GLU A 193 -12.45 -9.02 -23.25
N GLY A 194 -13.60 -8.35 -23.27
CA GLY A 194 -13.70 -6.92 -22.96
C GLY A 194 -13.23 -6.59 -21.53
N HIS A 195 -13.64 -7.38 -20.53
CA HIS A 195 -13.17 -7.22 -19.16
C HIS A 195 -11.67 -7.50 -19.04
N LYS A 196 -11.19 -8.63 -19.60
CA LYS A 196 -9.77 -9.00 -19.56
C LYS A 196 -8.88 -7.92 -20.16
N THR A 197 -9.30 -7.33 -21.29
CA THR A 197 -8.59 -6.24 -21.97
C THR A 197 -8.49 -5.01 -21.07
N ILE A 198 -9.60 -4.58 -20.44
CA ILE A 198 -9.60 -3.44 -19.51
C ILE A 198 -8.73 -3.74 -18.28
N TYR A 199 -8.81 -4.95 -17.71
CA TYR A 199 -7.98 -5.37 -16.57
C TYR A 199 -6.49 -5.33 -16.91
N GLN A 200 -6.10 -5.81 -18.09
CA GLN A 200 -4.72 -5.74 -18.58
C GLN A 200 -4.25 -4.29 -18.79
N ALA A 201 -5.13 -3.41 -19.29
CA ALA A 201 -4.84 -1.98 -19.41
C ALA A 201 -4.64 -1.32 -18.03
N CYS A 202 -5.49 -1.61 -17.05
CA CYS A 202 -5.32 -1.16 -15.67
C CYS A 202 -4.00 -1.62 -15.03
N HIS A 203 -3.53 -2.82 -15.39
CA HIS A 203 -2.24 -3.37 -14.95
C HIS A 203 -1.05 -2.71 -15.66
N GLN A 204 -1.12 -2.51 -16.98
CA GLN A 204 -0.06 -1.81 -17.72
C GLN A 204 0.07 -0.34 -17.28
N ALA A 205 -1.06 0.35 -17.04
CA ALA A 205 -1.06 1.70 -16.49
C ALA A 205 -0.38 1.78 -15.11
N TYR A 206 -0.47 0.73 -14.29
CA TYR A 206 0.30 0.63 -13.04
C TYR A 206 1.81 0.53 -13.32
N LEU A 207 2.22 -0.38 -14.22
CA LEU A 207 3.64 -0.57 -14.56
C LEU A 207 4.25 0.70 -15.16
N GLU A 208 3.53 1.42 -16.01
CA GLU A 208 3.97 2.73 -16.51
C GLU A 208 4.10 3.78 -15.40
N LEU A 209 3.17 3.79 -14.44
CA LEU A 209 3.20 4.73 -13.32
C LEU A 209 4.36 4.45 -12.37
N ASP A 210 4.62 3.17 -12.07
CA ASP A 210 5.75 2.73 -11.25
C ASP A 210 7.10 3.02 -11.94
N LEU A 211 7.18 2.79 -13.27
CA LEU A 211 8.34 3.17 -14.08
C LEU A 211 8.54 4.69 -14.16
N LYS A 212 7.48 5.49 -14.29
CA LYS A 212 7.56 6.96 -14.24
C LYS A 212 8.13 7.42 -12.91
N VAL A 213 7.55 6.97 -11.78
CA VAL A 213 8.07 7.25 -10.42
C VAL A 213 9.53 6.80 -10.25
N ALA A 214 9.93 5.67 -10.83
CA ALA A 214 11.32 5.18 -10.77
C ALA A 214 12.30 5.91 -11.71
N SER A 215 11.80 6.58 -12.75
CA SER A 215 12.60 7.29 -13.77
C SER A 215 12.70 8.80 -13.53
N GLU A 216 11.64 9.42 -13.00
CA GLU A 216 11.66 10.79 -12.49
C GLU A 216 12.77 10.91 -11.42
N ALA A 217 12.85 9.92 -10.52
CA ALA A 217 13.93 9.73 -9.55
C ALA A 217 15.35 9.49 -10.14
N GLN A 218 15.56 9.60 -11.46
CA GLN A 218 16.85 9.43 -12.14
C GLN A 218 17.24 10.53 -13.14
N VAL A 219 16.32 11.40 -13.58
CA VAL A 219 16.54 12.24 -14.78
C VAL A 219 16.99 13.68 -14.50
N GLU A 220 16.72 14.26 -13.32
CA GLU A 220 17.13 15.64 -13.01
C GLU A 220 18.64 15.81 -12.69
N LYS A 221 19.49 15.62 -13.71
CA LYS A 221 20.87 16.17 -13.70
C LYS A 221 20.82 17.68 -13.95
N PRO A 222 21.43 18.51 -13.08
CA PRO A 222 21.48 19.96 -13.31
C PRO A 222 22.19 20.31 -14.61
N LYS A 223 21.56 21.12 -15.47
CA LYS A 223 22.26 21.81 -16.56
C LYS A 223 23.32 22.72 -15.94
N ALA A 224 24.58 22.56 -16.37
CA ALA A 224 25.67 23.39 -15.91
C ALA A 224 25.42 24.87 -16.27
N ILE A 225 25.48 25.74 -15.26
CA ILE A 225 25.46 27.19 -15.44
C ILE A 225 26.92 27.63 -15.51
N GLU A 226 27.32 28.28 -16.61
CA GLU A 226 28.68 28.81 -16.76
C GLU A 226 28.94 29.96 -15.76
N PRO A 227 30.13 30.04 -15.14
CA PRO A 227 30.40 31.01 -14.09
C PRO A 227 30.73 32.39 -14.67
N VAL A 228 29.85 33.38 -14.42
CA VAL A 228 30.16 34.80 -14.66
C VAL A 228 31.11 35.31 -13.58
N THR A 229 32.36 35.57 -13.93
CA THR A 229 33.38 36.14 -13.04
C THR A 229 33.25 37.66 -12.91
N THR A 230 32.99 38.16 -11.69
CA THR A 230 33.31 39.54 -11.29
C THR A 230 33.92 39.59 -9.90
N VAL A 231 35.07 40.25 -9.78
CA VAL A 231 35.85 40.44 -8.54
C VAL A 231 35.66 41.88 -8.04
N PRO A 232 35.63 42.11 -6.71
CA PRO A 232 36.45 43.22 -6.21
C PRO A 232 37.22 42.96 -4.89
N LYS A 233 38.54 43.18 -4.99
CA LYS A 233 39.50 43.77 -4.03
C LYS A 233 39.32 43.68 -2.50
N ALA A 234 40.41 43.28 -1.85
CA ALA A 234 40.63 43.28 -0.40
C ALA A 234 41.20 44.59 0.17
N THR A 235 41.05 44.79 1.48
CA THR A 235 41.86 45.74 2.29
C THR A 235 42.30 45.19 3.65
N LYS A 236 43.61 44.93 3.72
CA LYS A 236 44.58 44.96 4.84
C LYS A 236 44.15 44.87 6.32
N LYS A 237 44.78 43.89 6.99
CA LYS A 237 45.13 43.76 8.42
C LYS A 237 45.90 45.00 8.95
N PRO A 238 45.93 45.25 10.27
CA PRO A 238 47.18 44.96 10.99
C PRO A 238 46.98 44.22 12.35
N GLU A 239 48.11 43.85 12.96
CA GLU A 239 48.28 42.93 14.09
C GLU A 239 49.36 43.52 15.05
N PRO A 240 49.76 42.86 16.15
CA PRO A 240 49.08 42.80 17.44
C PRO A 240 49.87 43.55 18.55
N LYS A 241 49.32 43.58 19.78
CA LYS A 241 50.15 43.61 21.01
C LYS A 241 49.63 42.61 22.02
N ALA A 242 50.57 41.94 22.71
CA ALA A 242 50.30 40.99 23.78
C ALA A 242 50.41 41.69 25.14
N GLU A 243 49.68 41.19 26.14
CA GLU A 243 50.19 41.17 27.53
C GLU A 243 49.48 40.13 28.40
N THR A 244 49.86 40.06 29.68
CA THR A 244 50.00 38.80 30.42
C THR A 244 49.10 38.70 31.67
N LYS A 245 48.99 37.46 32.20
CA LYS A 245 48.87 37.06 33.63
C LYS A 245 47.50 36.80 34.28
N ALA A 246 47.56 35.70 35.06
CA ALA A 246 46.97 35.42 36.38
C ALA A 246 45.54 34.86 36.49
N ALA A 247 45.46 33.75 37.25
CA ALA A 247 44.24 33.19 37.84
C ALA A 247 43.96 33.84 39.22
N PRO A 248 42.79 33.58 39.84
CA PRO A 248 42.82 32.66 40.98
C PRO A 248 41.58 31.73 41.14
N LYS A 249 41.67 30.83 42.13
CA LYS A 249 40.60 29.91 42.61
C LYS A 249 39.61 30.60 43.56
N VAL A 250 38.34 30.18 43.55
CA VAL A 250 37.39 30.05 44.70
C VAL A 250 36.41 28.94 44.25
N GLU A 251 36.28 27.76 44.85
CA GLU A 251 35.87 27.32 46.21
C GLU A 251 34.34 27.16 46.40
N LYS A 252 33.94 26.14 47.16
CA LYS A 252 32.57 25.59 47.25
C LYS A 252 31.61 26.48 48.05
N GLN A 253 30.31 26.37 47.76
CA GLN A 253 29.32 26.16 48.83
C GLN A 253 28.10 25.36 48.36
N THR A 254 27.60 24.52 49.26
CA THR A 254 26.41 23.67 49.12
C THR A 254 25.35 24.16 50.10
N GLU A 255 24.10 24.29 49.67
CA GLU A 255 22.94 24.28 50.57
C GLU A 255 21.82 23.38 50.02
N GLU A 256 21.36 22.46 50.85
CA GLU A 256 20.10 21.73 50.66
C GLU A 256 18.94 22.59 51.16
N LYS A 257 17.79 22.62 50.46
CA LYS A 257 16.50 22.93 51.09
C LYS A 257 15.39 21.96 50.67
N THR A 258 15.11 21.09 51.63
CA THR A 258 13.90 20.31 51.87
C THR A 258 12.60 20.94 51.39
N ILE A 259 11.74 20.15 50.72
CA ILE A 259 10.31 20.44 50.56
C ILE A 259 9.51 19.31 51.23
N LYS A 260 8.57 19.68 52.11
CA LYS A 260 7.58 18.79 52.71
C LYS A 260 6.21 18.96 52.04
N LYS A 261 5.34 17.96 52.25
CA LYS A 261 3.88 17.94 52.06
C LYS A 261 3.18 19.20 52.65
N THR A 262 1.93 19.56 52.35
CA THR A 262 0.71 18.69 52.34
C THR A 262 -0.52 19.35 51.68
N GLU A 263 -1.48 18.53 51.23
CA GLU A 263 -2.97 18.65 51.19
C GLU A 263 -3.66 20.04 51.18
N GLN A 264 -4.49 20.33 50.16
CA GLN A 264 -5.97 20.22 50.10
C GLN A 264 -6.77 21.29 50.89
N GLU A 265 -7.67 22.01 50.20
CA GLU A 265 -9.12 22.01 50.50
C GLU A 265 -9.95 22.72 49.40
N ASP A 266 -11.23 22.35 49.29
CA ASP A 266 -12.21 22.85 48.31
C ASP A 266 -12.92 24.16 48.76
N VAL A 267 -13.70 24.79 47.87
CA VAL A 267 -15.17 24.96 48.01
C VAL A 267 -15.78 25.98 47.00
N ALA A 268 -16.73 25.45 46.22
CA ALA A 268 -17.93 26.06 45.61
C ALA A 268 -17.90 27.41 44.86
N LYS A 269 -18.54 27.39 43.67
CA LYS A 269 -19.56 28.39 43.31
C LYS A 269 -20.67 27.81 42.43
N LYS A 270 -21.93 28.15 42.76
CA LYS A 270 -23.14 27.82 42.00
C LYS A 270 -23.27 28.69 40.76
N GLN A 271 -23.90 28.19 39.69
CA GLN A 271 -24.69 29.02 38.79
C GLN A 271 -26.02 28.33 38.44
N GLU A 272 -27.06 29.15 38.28
CA GLU A 272 -28.45 28.75 38.05
C GLU A 272 -28.71 28.56 36.55
N VAL A 273 -29.51 27.55 36.18
CA VAL A 273 -30.08 27.42 34.83
C VAL A 273 -31.58 27.67 34.91
N LYS A 274 -32.04 28.79 34.33
CA LYS A 274 -33.47 29.11 34.23
C LYS A 274 -34.10 28.41 33.02
N LYS A 275 -35.19 27.70 33.30
CA LYS A 275 -36.09 27.04 32.37
C LYS A 275 -37.01 28.09 31.71
N GLN A 276 -37.21 28.04 30.39
CA GLN A 276 -38.33 28.72 29.71
C GLN A 276 -38.95 27.80 28.66
N GLU A 277 -40.27 27.67 28.71
CA GLU A 277 -41.13 27.02 27.71
C GLU A 277 -41.85 28.07 26.86
N PRO A 278 -42.35 27.70 25.65
CA PRO A 278 -42.74 28.66 24.63
C PRO A 278 -44.19 29.15 24.76
N ALA A 279 -44.42 30.42 24.42
CA ALA A 279 -45.76 31.01 24.30
C ALA A 279 -46.23 31.07 22.84
N LYS A 280 -47.43 30.52 22.58
CA LYS A 280 -48.16 30.68 21.31
C LYS A 280 -48.38 32.16 20.98
N LYS A 281 -48.20 32.55 19.72
CA LYS A 281 -49.06 33.56 19.06
C LYS A 281 -49.39 33.18 17.63
N THR A 282 -50.69 33.14 17.35
CA THR A 282 -51.29 33.06 16.02
C THR A 282 -51.16 34.39 15.29
N ALA A 283 -50.86 34.34 14.00
CA ALA A 283 -51.09 35.44 13.07
C ALA A 283 -51.56 34.86 11.72
N THR A 284 -52.81 35.17 11.38
CA THR A 284 -53.39 34.94 10.05
C THR A 284 -52.84 35.97 9.07
N THR A 285 -52.38 35.54 7.90
CA THR A 285 -52.02 36.43 6.79
C THR A 285 -52.79 36.01 5.54
N GLU A 286 -53.39 36.99 4.88
CA GLU A 286 -54.32 36.79 3.76
C GLU A 286 -53.58 36.41 2.46
N VAL A 287 -54.23 35.58 1.64
CA VAL A 287 -53.74 35.20 0.30
C VAL A 287 -54.53 35.98 -0.75
N PRO A 288 -53.89 36.80 -1.62
CA PRO A 288 -54.58 37.47 -2.69
C PRO A 288 -54.90 36.51 -3.84
N LYS A 289 -56.15 36.55 -4.31
CA LYS A 289 -56.58 35.89 -5.55
C LYS A 289 -55.74 36.39 -6.73
N LYS A 290 -55.42 35.49 -7.67
CA LYS A 290 -54.99 35.88 -9.03
C LYS A 290 -55.75 35.08 -10.09
N GLU A 291 -56.02 35.73 -11.20
CA GLU A 291 -57.09 35.39 -12.13
C GLU A 291 -56.70 34.33 -13.17
N SER A 292 -57.73 33.72 -13.75
CA SER A 292 -57.66 32.80 -14.89
C SER A 292 -57.28 33.49 -16.19
N SER A 293 -56.46 32.84 -17.03
CA SER A 293 -56.50 33.08 -18.48
C SER A 293 -56.29 31.81 -19.31
N GLU A 294 -57.32 31.53 -20.12
CA GLU A 294 -57.39 30.91 -21.45
C GLU A 294 -56.50 29.72 -21.85
N ALA A 295 -57.18 28.65 -22.27
CA ALA A 295 -56.60 27.46 -22.87
C ALA A 295 -56.23 27.65 -24.35
N LYS A 296 -55.04 27.18 -24.74
CA LYS A 296 -54.69 26.90 -26.15
C LYS A 296 -54.48 25.40 -26.35
N LYS A 297 -55.42 24.75 -27.07
CA LYS A 297 -55.30 23.34 -27.49
C LYS A 297 -54.09 23.16 -28.43
N LYS A 298 -52.99 22.59 -27.94
CA LYS A 298 -51.94 21.99 -28.78
C LYS A 298 -52.26 20.50 -29.01
N LYS A 299 -52.06 20.02 -30.24
CA LYS A 299 -52.20 18.59 -30.58
C LYS A 299 -51.08 17.79 -29.88
N LYS A 300 -51.43 16.72 -29.15
CA LYS A 300 -50.46 15.75 -28.62
C LYS A 300 -49.71 15.06 -29.77
N PRO A 301 -48.38 14.90 -29.73
CA PRO A 301 -47.62 14.12 -30.69
C PRO A 301 -47.64 12.61 -30.37
N LYS A 302 -47.09 11.79 -31.28
CA LYS A 302 -47.14 10.30 -31.29
C LYS A 302 -46.42 9.57 -30.13
N LEU A 303 -46.02 10.27 -29.06
CA LEU A 303 -45.15 9.74 -28.01
C LEU A 303 -45.84 8.66 -27.15
N ASP A 304 -47.13 8.86 -26.83
CA ASP A 304 -47.92 7.98 -25.93
C ASP A 304 -48.03 6.50 -26.38
N LYS A 305 -47.64 6.14 -27.61
CA LYS A 305 -47.67 4.75 -28.09
C LYS A 305 -46.39 3.98 -27.74
N ILE A 306 -45.23 4.62 -27.88
CA ILE A 306 -43.92 3.97 -27.64
C ILE A 306 -43.76 3.63 -26.16
N THR A 307 -44.15 4.53 -25.26
CA THR A 307 -44.07 4.29 -23.81
C THR A 307 -44.88 3.08 -23.38
N ARG A 308 -46.08 2.89 -23.94
CA ARG A 308 -46.93 1.71 -23.66
C ARG A 308 -46.31 0.40 -24.12
N GLU A 309 -45.66 0.40 -25.29
CA GLU A 309 -45.03 -0.81 -25.83
C GLU A 309 -43.83 -1.26 -24.99
N LEU A 310 -43.03 -0.31 -24.46
CA LEU A 310 -41.97 -0.63 -23.50
C LEU A 310 -42.51 -1.03 -22.11
N ASP A 311 -43.56 -0.36 -21.62
CA ASP A 311 -44.15 -0.70 -20.32
C ASP A 311 -44.68 -2.16 -20.32
N GLU A 312 -45.33 -2.58 -21.41
CA GLU A 312 -45.75 -3.97 -21.65
C GLU A 312 -44.55 -4.93 -21.74
N GLU A 313 -43.45 -4.56 -22.40
CA GLU A 313 -42.23 -5.39 -22.48
C GLU A 313 -41.56 -5.61 -21.11
N ILE A 314 -41.51 -4.59 -20.25
CA ILE A 314 -41.02 -4.72 -18.86
C ILE A 314 -41.93 -5.67 -18.07
N CYS A 315 -43.25 -5.49 -18.14
CA CYS A 315 -44.19 -6.34 -17.42
C CYS A 315 -44.11 -7.80 -17.87
N ASN A 316 -44.02 -8.05 -19.19
CA ASN A 316 -43.81 -9.38 -19.75
C ASN A 316 -42.49 -10.02 -19.30
N THR A 317 -41.41 -9.24 -19.22
CA THR A 317 -40.08 -9.71 -18.76
C THR A 317 -40.09 -10.12 -17.28
N LEU A 318 -40.96 -9.50 -16.48
CA LEU A 318 -41.14 -9.79 -15.05
C LEU A 318 -42.24 -10.84 -14.75
N ASP A 319 -42.84 -11.45 -15.79
CA ASP A 319 -44.04 -12.32 -15.69
C ASP A 319 -45.19 -11.69 -14.86
N ALA A 320 -45.38 -10.38 -15.05
CA ALA A 320 -46.30 -9.56 -14.28
C ALA A 320 -47.36 -8.89 -15.17
N ARG A 321 -48.54 -8.61 -14.61
CA ARG A 321 -49.64 -7.91 -15.32
C ARG A 321 -49.59 -6.39 -15.20
N ASP A 322 -48.98 -5.91 -14.13
CA ASP A 322 -48.65 -4.50 -13.88
C ASP A 322 -47.43 -4.44 -12.95
N TYR A 323 -46.98 -3.25 -12.59
CA TYR A 323 -45.87 -3.08 -11.65
C TYR A 323 -46.22 -3.38 -10.19
N ILE A 324 -47.45 -3.77 -9.84
CA ILE A 324 -47.95 -3.87 -8.46
C ILE A 324 -48.36 -5.30 -8.11
N ALA A 325 -47.37 -6.10 -7.71
CA ALA A 325 -47.59 -7.44 -7.22
C ALA A 325 -48.31 -7.45 -5.85
N ARG A 326 -48.98 -8.57 -5.56
CA ARG A 326 -49.58 -8.89 -4.25
C ARG A 326 -48.86 -10.09 -3.66
N ASP A 327 -48.53 -10.03 -2.38
CA ASP A 327 -48.07 -11.21 -1.63
C ASP A 327 -49.25 -12.11 -1.22
N GLU A 328 -48.95 -13.26 -0.60
CA GLU A 328 -49.95 -14.22 -0.08
C GLU A 328 -50.88 -13.63 0.99
N LYS A 329 -50.50 -12.51 1.61
CA LYS A 329 -51.29 -11.79 2.63
C LYS A 329 -52.13 -10.66 2.03
N GLY A 330 -52.06 -10.47 0.71
CA GLY A 330 -52.75 -9.40 -0.02
C GLY A 330 -52.06 -8.04 0.07
N GLN A 331 -50.85 -7.97 0.66
CA GLN A 331 -50.06 -6.75 0.75
C GLN A 331 -49.48 -6.42 -0.63
N GLN A 332 -49.62 -5.15 -1.04
CA GLN A 332 -49.23 -4.71 -2.37
C GLN A 332 -47.81 -4.13 -2.35
N TRP A 333 -47.01 -4.45 -3.36
CA TRP A 333 -45.65 -3.94 -3.50
C TRP A 333 -45.29 -3.66 -4.96
N CYS A 334 -44.45 -2.67 -5.18
CA CYS A 334 -44.00 -2.30 -6.52
C CYS A 334 -42.80 -3.14 -6.94
N LEU A 335 -42.94 -3.95 -7.98
CA LEU A 335 -41.86 -4.76 -8.59
C LEU A 335 -40.66 -3.92 -9.04
N LEU A 336 -40.91 -2.67 -9.43
CA LEU A 336 -39.94 -1.77 -10.04
C LEU A 336 -39.16 -0.92 -9.00
N CYS A 337 -39.64 -0.87 -7.75
CA CYS A 337 -39.05 -0.07 -6.67
C CYS A 337 -38.83 -0.85 -5.36
N ASP A 338 -39.19 -2.14 -5.32
CA ASP A 338 -39.22 -3.01 -4.13
C ASP A 338 -39.92 -2.36 -2.90
N TRP A 339 -40.91 -1.50 -3.15
CA TRP A 339 -41.58 -0.75 -2.09
C TRP A 339 -42.95 -1.34 -1.79
N THR A 340 -43.12 -1.85 -0.57
CA THR A 340 -44.39 -2.33 -0.01
C THR A 340 -45.28 -1.17 0.44
N MET A 341 -46.57 -1.17 0.07
CA MET A 341 -47.47 -0.03 0.27
C MET A 341 -48.93 -0.43 0.51
N ASP A 342 -49.71 0.50 1.06
CA ASP A 342 -51.17 0.34 1.18
C ASP A 342 -51.86 0.57 -0.17
N SER A 343 -52.95 -0.15 -0.42
CA SER A 343 -53.91 0.05 -1.50
C SER A 343 -54.23 1.53 -1.82
N VAL A 344 -54.34 2.39 -0.80
CA VAL A 344 -54.71 3.80 -0.93
C VAL A 344 -53.62 4.65 -1.59
N VAL A 345 -52.34 4.27 -1.49
CA VAL A 345 -51.21 5.07 -1.98
C VAL A 345 -50.65 4.63 -3.34
N ILE A 346 -51.13 3.53 -3.93
CA ILE A 346 -50.61 2.98 -5.20
C ILE A 346 -50.62 4.01 -6.33
N ASN A 347 -51.75 4.70 -6.54
CA ASN A 347 -51.84 5.71 -7.59
C ASN A 347 -50.88 6.90 -7.36
N ASN A 348 -50.58 7.24 -6.10
CA ASN A 348 -49.61 8.28 -5.78
C ASN A 348 -48.16 7.78 -5.92
N HIS A 349 -47.91 6.49 -5.68
CA HIS A 349 -46.61 5.86 -5.90
C HIS A 349 -46.27 5.77 -7.40
N VAL A 350 -47.15 5.18 -8.22
CA VAL A 350 -46.91 4.95 -9.65
C VAL A 350 -46.72 6.27 -10.41
N ASN A 351 -47.48 7.31 -10.05
CA ASN A 351 -47.31 8.66 -10.60
C ASN A 351 -46.24 9.50 -9.84
N GLY A 352 -45.59 8.92 -8.83
CA GLY A 352 -44.59 9.58 -8.00
C GLY A 352 -43.24 9.69 -8.70
N ARG A 353 -42.51 10.77 -8.43
CA ARG A 353 -41.20 11.07 -9.08
C ARG A 353 -40.22 9.88 -9.01
N HIS A 354 -40.16 9.19 -7.86
CA HIS A 354 -39.29 8.02 -7.69
C HIS A 354 -39.62 6.87 -8.66
N HIS A 355 -40.89 6.47 -8.76
CA HIS A 355 -41.32 5.41 -9.68
C HIS A 355 -41.05 5.79 -11.14
N GLN A 356 -41.35 7.03 -11.51
CA GLN A 356 -41.11 7.56 -12.86
C GLN A 356 -39.61 7.61 -13.23
N THR A 357 -38.73 7.97 -12.28
CA THR A 357 -37.27 7.89 -12.49
C THR A 357 -36.78 6.45 -12.65
N MET A 358 -37.22 5.52 -11.79
CA MET A 358 -36.83 4.11 -11.90
C MET A 358 -37.32 3.48 -13.22
N LEU A 359 -38.53 3.83 -13.66
CA LEU A 359 -39.10 3.40 -14.95
C LEU A 359 -38.31 3.95 -16.14
N LYS A 360 -37.92 5.24 -16.11
CA LYS A 360 -37.04 5.84 -17.13
C LYS A 360 -35.70 5.10 -17.22
N LEU A 361 -35.05 4.81 -16.09
CA LEU A 361 -33.78 4.07 -16.06
C LEU A 361 -33.91 2.65 -16.62
N HIS A 362 -35.03 1.95 -16.38
CA HIS A 362 -35.27 0.64 -16.98
C HIS A 362 -35.52 0.72 -18.49
N ASN A 363 -36.29 1.70 -18.95
CA ASN A 363 -36.53 1.94 -20.38
C ASN A 363 -35.22 2.26 -21.13
N GLU A 364 -34.35 3.09 -20.55
CA GLU A 364 -33.02 3.41 -21.11
C GLU A 364 -32.11 2.17 -21.17
N ARG A 365 -32.14 1.30 -20.16
CA ARG A 365 -31.39 0.01 -20.19
C ARG A 365 -31.88 -0.91 -21.29
N ILE A 366 -33.20 -1.03 -21.50
CA ILE A 366 -33.77 -1.87 -22.57
C ILE A 366 -33.42 -1.31 -23.95
N GLN A 367 -33.57 0.00 -24.16
CA GLN A 367 -33.19 0.65 -25.42
C GLN A 367 -31.69 0.49 -25.71
N ASN A 368 -30.82 0.61 -24.71
CA ASN A 368 -29.39 0.39 -24.89
C ASN A 368 -29.06 -1.09 -25.16
N GLN A 369 -29.84 -2.05 -24.66
CA GLN A 369 -29.70 -3.46 -25.02
C GLN A 369 -30.19 -3.75 -26.45
N SER A 370 -31.26 -3.10 -26.92
CA SER A 370 -31.73 -3.25 -28.30
C SER A 370 -30.76 -2.63 -29.31
N ASN A 371 -30.28 -1.42 -29.05
CA ASN A 371 -29.37 -0.71 -29.97
C ASN A 371 -28.02 -1.43 -30.12
N ASN A 372 -27.49 -2.03 -29.04
CA ASN A 372 -26.25 -2.81 -29.09
C ASN A 372 -26.37 -4.16 -29.83
N ARG A 373 -27.55 -4.54 -30.36
CA ARG A 373 -27.69 -5.73 -31.22
C ARG A 373 -27.47 -5.47 -32.71
N ASP A 374 -27.69 -4.23 -33.18
CA ASP A 374 -27.66 -3.92 -34.62
C ASP A 374 -26.33 -3.30 -35.10
N ASP A 375 -25.57 -2.62 -34.24
CA ASP A 375 -24.29 -1.95 -34.61
C ASP A 375 -23.03 -2.82 -34.37
N SER A 376 -23.07 -4.10 -34.75
CA SER A 376 -21.85 -4.90 -34.86
C SER A 376 -21.17 -4.63 -36.22
N PRO A 377 -19.85 -4.34 -36.27
CA PRO A 377 -19.15 -4.17 -37.54
C PRO A 377 -19.29 -5.41 -38.43
N GLN A 378 -19.41 -5.23 -39.75
CA GLN A 378 -19.44 -6.34 -40.71
C GLN A 378 -18.09 -7.06 -40.76
N ILE A 379 -17.87 -7.98 -39.82
CA ILE A 379 -16.83 -9.00 -39.85
C ILE A 379 -17.17 -9.97 -40.99
N ASN A 380 -16.16 -10.36 -41.78
CA ASN A 380 -16.36 -11.24 -42.94
C ASN A 380 -17.04 -12.56 -42.51
N GLU A 381 -18.11 -12.97 -43.22
CA GLU A 381 -18.76 -14.27 -43.00
C GLU A 381 -17.77 -15.45 -43.07
N THR A 382 -16.67 -15.28 -43.79
CA THR A 382 -15.59 -16.26 -43.93
C THR A 382 -14.86 -16.52 -42.60
N GLU A 383 -14.63 -15.48 -41.79
CA GLU A 383 -13.90 -15.60 -40.51
C GLU A 383 -14.81 -16.21 -39.44
N LYS A 384 -16.07 -15.79 -39.38
CA LYS A 384 -17.08 -16.36 -38.48
C LYS A 384 -17.26 -17.87 -38.70
N LYS A 385 -17.24 -18.33 -39.97
CA LYS A 385 -17.30 -19.76 -40.34
C LYS A 385 -16.01 -20.55 -40.04
N VAL A 386 -14.89 -19.88 -39.73
CA VAL A 386 -13.65 -20.52 -39.29
C VAL A 386 -13.63 -20.64 -37.76
N GLU A 387 -13.98 -19.59 -37.02
CA GLU A 387 -14.08 -19.63 -35.56
C GLU A 387 -15.14 -20.65 -35.07
N GLU A 388 -16.30 -20.72 -35.73
CA GLU A 388 -17.36 -21.68 -35.39
C GLU A 388 -16.94 -23.13 -35.62
N LYS A 389 -16.00 -23.37 -36.55
CA LYS A 389 -15.39 -24.70 -36.77
C LYS A 389 -14.33 -25.03 -35.74
N ILE A 390 -13.45 -24.08 -35.41
CA ILE A 390 -12.38 -24.26 -34.41
C ILE A 390 -12.99 -24.56 -33.04
N ASN A 391 -13.97 -23.75 -32.60
CA ASN A 391 -14.65 -23.96 -31.32
C ASN A 391 -15.35 -25.33 -31.24
N LYS A 392 -15.93 -25.81 -32.35
CA LYS A 392 -16.55 -27.14 -32.40
C LYS A 392 -15.51 -28.26 -32.31
N GLU A 393 -14.40 -28.16 -33.02
CA GLU A 393 -13.34 -29.19 -33.00
C GLU A 393 -12.64 -29.24 -31.62
N GLU A 394 -12.40 -28.09 -30.99
CA GLU A 394 -11.90 -28.02 -29.60
C GLU A 394 -12.90 -28.61 -28.59
N GLN A 395 -14.19 -28.33 -28.72
CA GLN A 395 -15.20 -28.89 -27.81
C GLN A 395 -15.28 -30.41 -27.95
N GLU A 396 -15.32 -30.94 -29.18
CA GLU A 396 -15.32 -32.38 -29.41
C GLU A 396 -14.07 -33.07 -28.83
N ASP A 397 -12.90 -32.44 -28.92
CA ASP A 397 -11.67 -33.01 -28.33
C ASP A 397 -11.67 -32.93 -26.80
N ARG A 398 -12.24 -31.88 -26.18
CA ARG A 398 -12.41 -31.83 -24.71
C ARG A 398 -13.32 -32.94 -24.20
N GLU A 399 -14.41 -33.24 -24.90
CA GLU A 399 -15.32 -34.35 -24.58
C GLU A 399 -14.61 -35.71 -24.72
N LYS A 400 -13.92 -35.97 -25.84
CA LYS A 400 -13.14 -37.21 -26.06
C LYS A 400 -12.02 -37.38 -25.01
N ILE A 401 -11.35 -36.30 -24.60
CA ILE A 401 -10.34 -36.31 -23.54
C ILE A 401 -10.97 -36.62 -22.19
N LEU A 402 -12.15 -36.05 -21.87
CA LEU A 402 -12.89 -36.30 -20.63
C LEU A 402 -13.27 -37.78 -20.47
N ASP A 403 -13.82 -38.38 -21.51
CA ASP A 403 -14.18 -39.82 -21.52
C ASP A 403 -12.95 -40.74 -21.39
N SER A 404 -11.78 -40.27 -21.84
CA SER A 404 -10.54 -41.05 -21.85
C SER A 404 -9.57 -40.77 -20.69
N VAL A 405 -9.91 -39.90 -19.72
CA VAL A 405 -9.03 -39.55 -18.59
C VAL A 405 -8.48 -40.78 -17.88
N SER A 406 -9.32 -41.77 -17.57
CA SER A 406 -8.87 -42.98 -16.87
C SER A 406 -7.91 -43.84 -17.70
N ARG A 407 -7.99 -43.79 -19.04
CA ARG A 407 -7.07 -44.48 -19.95
C ARG A 407 -5.74 -43.73 -20.07
N PHE A 408 -5.77 -42.40 -20.09
CA PHE A 408 -4.58 -41.55 -20.12
C PHE A 408 -3.80 -41.62 -18.79
N GLN A 409 -4.49 -41.57 -17.65
CA GLN A 409 -3.87 -41.71 -16.32
C GLN A 409 -3.22 -43.08 -16.11
N LYS A 410 -3.84 -44.18 -16.60
CA LYS A 410 -3.23 -45.54 -16.61
C LYS A 410 -1.96 -45.62 -17.45
N ASN A 411 -1.74 -44.68 -18.38
CA ASN A 411 -0.54 -44.59 -19.20
C ASN A 411 0.44 -43.51 -18.72
N ASP A 412 0.27 -43.03 -17.48
CA ASP A 412 1.08 -42.00 -16.82
C ASP A 412 0.97 -40.59 -17.44
N VAL A 413 -0.10 -40.31 -18.19
CA VAL A 413 -0.41 -38.95 -18.66
C VAL A 413 -1.35 -38.27 -17.67
N ASN A 414 -0.92 -37.13 -17.13
CA ASN A 414 -1.72 -36.29 -16.24
C ASN A 414 -2.47 -35.24 -17.06
N ILE A 415 -3.79 -35.16 -16.89
CA ILE A 415 -4.69 -34.26 -17.63
C ILE A 415 -5.19 -33.18 -16.67
N ASN A 416 -5.04 -31.90 -17.03
CA ASN A 416 -5.58 -30.78 -16.26
C ASN A 416 -6.53 -29.94 -17.14
N PHE A 417 -7.83 -30.11 -16.92
CA PHE A 417 -8.90 -29.40 -17.63
C PHE A 417 -8.97 -27.90 -17.32
N VAL A 418 -8.46 -27.46 -16.17
CA VAL A 418 -8.46 -26.05 -15.76
C VAL A 418 -7.43 -25.27 -16.57
N THR A 419 -6.24 -25.85 -16.77
CA THR A 419 -5.16 -25.21 -17.54
C THR A 419 -5.13 -25.62 -19.01
N GLY A 420 -5.95 -26.58 -19.44
CA GLY A 420 -5.90 -27.13 -20.80
C GLY A 420 -4.54 -27.75 -21.12
N THR A 421 -3.96 -28.52 -20.20
CA THR A 421 -2.63 -29.14 -20.40
C THR A 421 -2.60 -30.63 -20.08
N ALA A 422 -1.84 -31.38 -20.88
CA ALA A 422 -1.52 -32.78 -20.66
C ALA A 422 -0.01 -32.94 -20.46
N MET A 423 0.41 -33.73 -19.46
CA MET A 423 1.83 -33.95 -19.16
C MET A 423 2.11 -35.43 -18.90
N CYS A 424 3.00 -36.03 -19.70
CA CYS A 424 3.39 -37.42 -19.55
C CYS A 424 4.51 -37.58 -18.49
N LYS A 425 4.25 -38.33 -17.42
CA LYS A 425 5.24 -38.57 -16.35
C LYS A 425 6.37 -39.52 -16.75
N LYS A 426 6.21 -40.33 -17.82
CA LYS A 426 7.26 -41.26 -18.31
C LYS A 426 8.46 -40.54 -18.92
N CYS A 427 8.24 -39.39 -19.55
CA CYS A 427 9.30 -38.60 -20.19
C CYS A 427 9.30 -37.11 -19.82
N SER A 428 8.45 -36.69 -18.88
CA SER A 428 8.30 -35.30 -18.42
C SER A 428 8.07 -34.28 -19.56
N LYS A 429 7.39 -34.70 -20.64
CA LYS A 429 6.99 -33.83 -21.75
C LYS A 429 5.56 -33.34 -21.53
N ASN A 430 5.33 -32.07 -21.85
CA ASN A 430 3.98 -31.58 -22.13
C ASN A 430 3.54 -32.13 -23.50
N VAL A 431 2.27 -32.50 -23.60
CA VAL A 431 1.62 -32.95 -24.83
C VAL A 431 0.46 -31.99 -25.08
N ASP A 432 0.22 -31.66 -26.34
CA ASP A 432 -0.89 -30.79 -26.73
C ASP A 432 -2.22 -31.34 -26.23
N PHE A 433 -3.15 -30.47 -25.83
CA PHE A 433 -4.45 -30.85 -25.27
C PHE A 433 -5.46 -31.24 -26.36
N VAL A 434 -5.00 -32.08 -27.28
CA VAL A 434 -5.70 -32.59 -28.47
C VAL A 434 -5.75 -34.11 -28.31
N TYR A 435 -6.92 -34.71 -28.51
CA TYR A 435 -7.17 -36.11 -28.19
C TYR A 435 -6.17 -37.05 -28.89
N LYS A 436 -5.99 -36.83 -30.19
CA LYS A 436 -5.09 -37.59 -31.06
C LYS A 436 -3.62 -37.43 -30.67
N SER A 437 -3.20 -36.24 -30.23
CA SER A 437 -1.82 -35.99 -29.79
C SER A 437 -1.49 -36.77 -28.52
N ILE A 438 -2.45 -36.87 -27.59
CA ILE A 438 -2.30 -37.65 -26.36
C ILE A 438 -2.25 -39.16 -26.67
N GLU A 439 -3.12 -39.67 -27.54
CA GLU A 439 -3.07 -41.07 -27.97
C GLU A 439 -1.76 -41.42 -28.69
N ALA A 440 -1.34 -40.63 -29.67
CA ALA A 440 -0.11 -40.87 -30.43
C ALA A 440 1.13 -40.86 -29.52
N HIS A 441 1.18 -39.98 -28.51
CA HIS A 441 2.26 -39.98 -27.54
C HIS A 441 2.27 -41.22 -26.62
N ILE A 442 1.09 -41.74 -26.24
CA ILE A 442 1.00 -43.01 -25.49
C ILE A 442 1.49 -44.17 -26.36
N GLU A 443 1.12 -44.20 -27.64
CA GLU A 443 1.55 -45.23 -28.60
C GLU A 443 3.07 -45.19 -28.85
N GLU A 444 3.68 -44.00 -28.88
CA GLU A 444 5.15 -43.81 -28.92
C GLU A 444 5.84 -44.57 -27.78
N HIS A 445 5.32 -44.48 -26.55
CA HIS A 445 5.86 -45.23 -25.41
C HIS A 445 5.68 -46.74 -25.53
N MET A 446 4.54 -47.21 -26.04
CA MET A 446 4.29 -48.65 -26.23
C MET A 446 5.22 -49.25 -27.29
N ASN A 447 5.39 -48.56 -28.42
CA ASN A 447 6.29 -48.97 -29.49
C ASN A 447 7.77 -48.92 -29.09
N ASN A 448 8.16 -47.96 -28.25
CA ASN A 448 9.53 -47.87 -27.72
C ASN A 448 9.82 -48.91 -26.62
N ALA A 449 8.81 -49.36 -25.88
CA ALA A 449 8.94 -50.47 -24.94
C ALA A 449 9.18 -51.80 -25.68
N ALA A 450 8.39 -52.10 -26.72
CA ALA A 450 8.52 -53.33 -27.51
C ALA A 450 9.90 -53.49 -28.18
N LYS A 451 10.56 -52.38 -28.54
CA LYS A 451 11.91 -52.41 -29.16
C LYS A 451 13.06 -52.68 -28.17
N LYS A 452 12.81 -52.69 -26.85
CA LYS A 452 13.86 -52.87 -25.83
C LYS A 452 14.13 -54.32 -25.41
N GLU A 453 13.31 -55.28 -25.81
CA GLU A 453 13.44 -56.68 -25.34
C GLU A 453 14.35 -57.58 -26.21
N THR A 454 14.90 -57.11 -27.33
CA THR A 454 15.72 -57.93 -28.25
C THR A 454 17.24 -57.86 -28.04
N VAL A 455 17.73 -57.34 -26.90
CA VAL A 455 19.18 -57.35 -26.58
C VAL A 455 19.51 -58.56 -25.68
N LYS A 456 20.09 -59.61 -26.28
CA LYS A 456 20.63 -60.77 -25.55
C LYS A 456 21.69 -60.35 -24.52
N PRO A 457 21.63 -60.84 -23.27
CA PRO A 457 22.70 -60.65 -22.30
C PRO A 457 23.83 -61.67 -22.52
N THR A 458 25.06 -61.19 -22.59
CA THR A 458 26.27 -62.01 -22.39
C THR A 458 26.73 -61.91 -20.93
N ALA A 459 27.07 -63.08 -20.37
CA ALA A 459 27.94 -63.36 -19.21
C ALA A 459 28.93 -62.24 -18.78
N GLU A 460 29.35 -62.05 -17.52
CA GLU A 460 29.16 -62.77 -16.22
C GLU A 460 29.57 -61.78 -15.07
N THR A 461 29.53 -62.05 -13.75
CA THR A 461 29.43 -63.29 -12.95
C THR A 461 28.73 -63.08 -11.59
N ASN A 462 28.34 -64.20 -10.96
CA ASN A 462 28.17 -64.51 -9.52
C ASN A 462 28.69 -63.47 -8.48
N ASN A 463 27.92 -63.12 -7.44
CA ASN A 463 27.62 -64.06 -6.34
C ASN A 463 26.32 -63.80 -5.57
N LYS A 464 25.78 -64.89 -5.01
CA LYS A 464 24.51 -65.00 -4.27
C LYS A 464 24.78 -65.18 -2.74
N PRO A 465 23.80 -65.45 -1.86
CA PRO A 465 23.31 -64.48 -0.87
C PRO A 465 23.53 -64.92 0.60
N THR A 466 23.23 -64.05 1.58
CA THR A 466 22.34 -64.47 2.69
C THR A 466 21.65 -63.33 3.44
N ASN A 467 20.38 -63.60 3.70
CA ASN A 467 19.41 -62.95 4.59
C ASN A 467 19.84 -62.96 6.08
N VAL A 468 19.36 -62.00 6.89
CA VAL A 468 19.12 -61.99 8.38
C VAL A 468 18.97 -60.51 8.79
N LYS A 469 17.77 -60.00 9.10
CA LYS A 469 16.96 -60.14 10.33
C LYS A 469 17.55 -59.41 11.56
N THR A 470 16.92 -58.28 11.89
CA THR A 470 17.32 -57.32 12.93
C THR A 470 17.01 -57.80 14.34
N THR A 471 18.02 -57.88 15.21
CA THR A 471 17.86 -57.94 16.69
C THR A 471 19.00 -57.23 17.40
N SER A 472 18.70 -56.67 18.57
CA SER A 472 19.57 -55.87 19.44
C SER A 472 20.57 -56.68 20.28
N SER A 473 21.81 -56.19 20.45
CA SER A 473 22.53 -56.19 21.74
C SER A 473 23.92 -55.49 21.73
N THR A 474 24.07 -54.54 22.65
CA THR A 474 25.17 -54.31 23.59
C THR A 474 26.65 -54.69 23.27
N ALA A 475 27.50 -53.65 23.26
CA ALA A 475 28.89 -53.57 23.75
C ALA A 475 30.00 -54.55 23.29
N LYS A 476 30.98 -53.99 22.55
CA LYS A 476 32.40 -53.90 22.96
C LYS A 476 33.22 -53.10 21.93
N SER A 477 33.85 -52.00 22.35
CA SER A 477 34.85 -51.27 21.56
C SER A 477 36.26 -51.53 22.12
N GLN A 478 37.16 -51.97 21.24
CA GLN A 478 38.61 -52.01 21.49
C GLN A 478 39.31 -50.94 20.64
N PRO A 479 40.53 -50.50 21.01
CA PRO A 479 41.07 -49.22 20.56
C PRO A 479 41.74 -49.29 19.19
N THR A 480 41.49 -48.30 18.35
CA THR A 480 42.27 -48.02 17.14
C THR A 480 43.54 -47.23 17.49
N LYS A 481 44.63 -47.53 16.78
CA LYS A 481 45.96 -46.95 17.01
C LYS A 481 46.01 -45.47 16.63
N ASN A 482 46.88 -44.73 17.30
CA ASN A 482 47.26 -43.37 16.91
C ASN A 482 48.18 -43.41 15.69
N ASP A 483 47.92 -42.57 14.70
CA ASP A 483 48.95 -42.08 13.77
C ASP A 483 49.38 -40.68 14.23
N GLU A 484 50.70 -40.44 14.27
CA GLU A 484 51.28 -39.19 14.76
C GLU A 484 51.26 -38.10 13.67
N GLU A 485 50.27 -37.21 13.73
CA GLU A 485 50.23 -36.04 12.85
C GLU A 485 50.97 -34.85 13.49
N LYS A 486 51.87 -34.22 12.72
CA LYS A 486 52.74 -33.12 13.16
C LYS A 486 51.90 -31.91 13.61
N ALA A 487 51.94 -31.60 14.90
CA ALA A 487 51.31 -30.39 15.44
C ALA A 487 52.06 -29.12 15.00
N GLU A 488 51.40 -28.27 14.21
CA GLU A 488 51.85 -26.89 13.98
C GLU A 488 51.74 -26.05 15.26
N PRO A 489 52.60 -25.01 15.42
CA PRO A 489 52.59 -24.17 16.61
C PRO A 489 51.25 -23.40 16.72
N ARG A 490 50.49 -23.71 17.76
CA ARG A 490 49.18 -23.11 18.05
C ARG A 490 49.36 -21.65 18.46
N ALA A 491 48.96 -20.72 17.60
CA ALA A 491 48.97 -19.29 17.85
C ALA A 491 48.24 -18.92 19.15
N THR A 492 48.65 -17.85 19.82
CA THR A 492 48.02 -17.43 21.07
C THR A 492 46.64 -16.79 20.79
N PRO A 493 45.66 -16.91 21.72
CA PRO A 493 44.32 -16.35 21.53
C PRO A 493 44.30 -14.83 21.26
N ARG A 494 45.35 -14.11 21.66
CA ARG A 494 45.50 -12.68 21.40
C ARG A 494 45.86 -12.39 19.95
N GLU A 495 46.78 -13.16 19.37
CA GLU A 495 47.20 -13.01 17.96
C GLU A 495 46.02 -13.32 17.02
N GLU A 496 45.25 -14.38 17.27
CA GLU A 496 44.05 -14.70 16.49
C GLU A 496 43.00 -13.57 16.55
N GLN A 497 42.84 -12.92 17.71
CA GLN A 497 41.92 -11.79 17.87
C GLN A 497 42.38 -10.53 17.11
N GLU A 498 43.68 -10.23 17.13
CA GLU A 498 44.28 -9.11 16.38
C GLU A 498 44.19 -9.36 14.85
N GLU A 499 44.35 -10.61 14.40
CA GLU A 499 44.10 -10.99 12.99
C GLU A 499 42.63 -10.87 12.58
N ILE A 500 41.68 -11.28 13.43
CA ILE A 500 40.23 -11.12 13.18
C ILE A 500 39.86 -9.63 13.03
N GLU A 501 40.39 -8.74 13.88
CA GLU A 501 40.13 -7.30 13.77
C GLU A 501 40.75 -6.68 12.50
N LYS A 502 41.93 -7.15 12.08
CA LYS A 502 42.59 -6.72 10.84
C LYS A 502 41.78 -7.16 9.61
N LEU A 503 41.38 -8.43 9.56
CA LEU A 503 40.55 -9.00 8.49
C LEU A 503 39.16 -8.34 8.46
N ALA A 504 38.61 -7.95 9.61
CA ALA A 504 37.33 -7.25 9.69
C ALA A 504 37.36 -5.89 8.98
N LYS A 505 38.44 -5.12 9.15
CA LYS A 505 38.65 -3.84 8.48
C LYS A 505 38.87 -3.99 6.97
N GLU A 506 39.56 -5.05 6.54
CA GLU A 506 39.89 -5.28 5.12
C GLU A 506 38.65 -5.57 4.26
N TYR A 507 37.69 -6.35 4.77
CA TYR A 507 36.50 -6.82 4.03
C TYR A 507 35.16 -6.18 4.47
N ASP A 508 35.23 -5.02 5.14
CA ASP A 508 34.07 -4.27 5.64
C ASP A 508 33.13 -5.10 6.54
N PHE A 509 33.71 -6.00 7.34
CA PHE A 509 32.99 -6.74 8.37
C PHE A 509 32.84 -5.88 9.64
N THR A 510 31.70 -6.04 10.32
CA THR A 510 31.47 -5.48 11.65
C THR A 510 31.63 -6.58 12.68
N TYR A 511 32.65 -6.49 13.54
CA TYR A 511 32.89 -7.45 14.62
C TYR A 511 32.36 -6.91 15.95
N SER A 512 31.46 -7.66 16.59
CA SER A 512 30.91 -7.37 17.91
C SER A 512 31.63 -8.22 18.96
N LYS A 513 32.51 -7.59 19.75
CA LYS A 513 33.26 -8.26 20.84
C LYS A 513 32.31 -8.89 21.86
N GLU A 514 31.27 -8.17 22.26
CA GLU A 514 30.27 -8.60 23.25
C GLU A 514 29.50 -9.86 22.85
N SER A 515 29.16 -9.99 21.56
CA SER A 515 28.31 -11.09 21.09
C SER A 515 29.07 -12.20 20.36
N ASN A 516 30.39 -12.06 20.24
CA ASN A 516 31.32 -12.86 19.43
C ASN A 516 30.72 -13.22 18.07
N LYS A 517 30.38 -12.20 17.27
CA LYS A 517 29.77 -12.35 15.94
C LYS A 517 30.37 -11.38 14.94
N VAL A 518 30.53 -11.86 13.72
CA VAL A 518 30.98 -11.07 12.56
C VAL A 518 29.78 -10.85 11.65
N TYR A 519 29.58 -9.63 11.16
CA TYR A 519 28.54 -9.29 10.20
C TYR A 519 29.13 -8.69 8.94
N CYS A 520 28.81 -9.25 7.77
CA CYS A 520 29.22 -8.70 6.48
C CYS A 520 28.23 -7.65 5.99
N LYS A 521 28.68 -6.39 5.91
CA LYS A 521 27.88 -5.30 5.34
C LYS A 521 27.53 -5.55 3.86
N ILE A 522 28.49 -6.07 3.09
CA ILE A 522 28.32 -6.36 1.65
C ILE A 522 27.28 -7.46 1.40
N CYS A 523 27.30 -8.52 2.21
CA CYS A 523 26.39 -9.66 2.02
C CYS A 523 25.08 -9.57 2.81
N ALA A 524 24.99 -8.66 3.78
CA ALA A 524 23.96 -8.58 4.82
C ALA A 524 23.81 -9.88 5.63
N SER A 525 24.92 -10.57 5.91
CA SER A 525 24.93 -11.91 6.51
C SER A 525 25.84 -12.00 7.74
N ARG A 526 25.40 -12.75 8.75
CA ARG A 526 26.21 -13.10 9.94
C ARG A 526 27.13 -14.28 9.61
N ILE A 527 28.37 -14.21 10.08
CA ILE A 527 29.42 -15.21 9.87
C ILE A 527 29.94 -15.65 11.26
N PRO A 528 30.25 -16.93 11.48
CA PRO A 528 30.93 -17.35 12.71
C PRO A 528 32.26 -16.62 12.90
N PRO A 529 32.65 -16.27 14.14
CA PRO A 529 33.83 -15.48 14.45
C PRO A 529 35.11 -16.33 14.42
N SER A 530 35.41 -16.96 13.29
CA SER A 530 36.73 -17.59 13.08
C SER A 530 37.35 -17.10 11.79
N LEU A 531 38.68 -16.99 11.80
CA LEU A 531 39.45 -16.47 10.68
C LEU A 531 39.19 -17.28 9.39
N ALA A 532 39.05 -18.60 9.53
CA ALA A 532 38.71 -19.51 8.43
C ALA A 532 37.34 -19.19 7.81
N ASN A 533 36.30 -19.02 8.63
CA ASN A 533 34.93 -18.72 8.14
C ASN A 533 34.85 -17.33 7.49
N MET A 534 35.54 -16.32 8.05
CA MET A 534 35.64 -14.98 7.46
C MET A 534 36.37 -15.02 6.10
N LYS A 535 37.52 -15.69 6.02
CA LYS A 535 38.28 -15.87 4.76
C LYS A 535 37.49 -16.66 3.72
N GLN A 536 36.78 -17.73 4.12
CA GLN A 536 35.94 -18.53 3.24
C GLN A 536 34.75 -17.72 2.71
N HIS A 537 34.08 -16.95 3.58
CA HIS A 537 32.98 -16.08 3.16
C HIS A 537 33.46 -14.99 2.19
N ALA A 538 34.52 -14.24 2.54
CA ALA A 538 35.09 -13.19 1.69
C ALA A 538 35.51 -13.73 0.31
N ASN A 539 36.05 -14.95 0.27
CA ASN A 539 36.48 -15.58 -0.97
C ASN A 539 35.37 -16.27 -1.77
N GLY A 540 34.19 -16.48 -1.20
CA GLY A 540 33.07 -17.14 -1.85
C GLY A 540 32.50 -16.33 -3.01
N ALA A 541 32.08 -17.01 -4.09
CA ALA A 541 31.48 -16.38 -5.26
C ALA A 541 30.29 -15.43 -4.94
N PRO A 542 29.38 -15.72 -3.99
CA PRO A 542 28.31 -14.79 -3.63
C PRO A 542 28.84 -13.46 -3.05
N HIS A 543 29.88 -13.52 -2.21
CA HIS A 543 30.52 -12.33 -1.66
C HIS A 543 31.27 -11.58 -2.76
N LYS A 544 32.10 -12.27 -3.55
CA LYS A 544 32.85 -11.65 -4.68
C LYS A 544 31.92 -10.97 -5.69
N ASN A 545 30.77 -11.55 -6.01
CA ASN A 545 29.80 -10.95 -6.94
C ASN A 545 29.08 -9.74 -6.33
N LYS A 546 28.69 -9.78 -5.05
CA LYS A 546 28.11 -8.61 -4.36
C LYS A 546 29.16 -7.51 -4.16
N ALA A 547 30.38 -7.87 -3.75
CA ALA A 547 31.51 -6.97 -3.61
C ALA A 547 31.85 -6.33 -4.96
N ALA A 548 31.91 -7.07 -6.06
CA ALA A 548 32.14 -6.51 -7.39
C ALA A 548 31.05 -5.51 -7.82
N LYS A 549 29.77 -5.70 -7.42
CA LYS A 549 28.72 -4.69 -7.64
C LYS A 549 28.89 -3.45 -6.75
N VAL A 550 29.20 -3.62 -5.47
CA VAL A 550 29.40 -2.50 -4.51
C VAL A 550 30.69 -1.73 -4.80
N LEU A 551 31.76 -2.42 -5.20
CA LEU A 551 33.07 -1.88 -5.58
C LEU A 551 33.06 -1.34 -7.02
N GLY A 552 32.29 -1.93 -7.93
CA GLY A 552 32.08 -1.40 -9.28
C GLY A 552 31.43 -0.01 -9.27
N ASN A 553 30.59 0.26 -8.27
CA ASN A 553 30.02 1.59 -8.00
C ASN A 553 30.89 2.47 -7.08
N LYS A 554 32.18 2.15 -6.82
CA LYS A 554 33.05 3.05 -6.03
C LYS A 554 33.55 4.27 -6.79
N HIS A 555 33.42 4.31 -8.12
CA HIS A 555 33.59 5.54 -8.87
C HIS A 555 32.30 6.36 -8.78
N ASN A 556 32.39 7.49 -8.08
CA ASN A 556 31.31 8.38 -7.66
C ASN A 556 30.50 7.86 -6.46
N LYS A 557 31.04 8.08 -5.24
CA LYS A 557 30.15 8.41 -4.11
C LYS A 557 29.23 9.53 -4.62
N PRO A 558 27.89 9.39 -4.62
CA PRO A 558 27.02 10.44 -5.09
C PRO A 558 27.30 11.70 -4.26
N VAL A 559 27.74 12.75 -4.94
CA VAL A 559 27.96 14.05 -4.31
C VAL A 559 26.59 14.54 -3.90
N ILE A 560 26.34 14.54 -2.59
CA ILE A 560 25.12 15.06 -2.02
C ILE A 560 25.11 16.55 -2.31
N ASP A 561 24.18 17.05 -3.12
CA ASP A 561 23.99 18.50 -3.29
C ASP A 561 23.45 19.05 -1.95
N LYS A 562 24.16 20.06 -1.44
CA LYS A 562 23.93 20.70 -0.15
C LYS A 562 24.03 22.20 -0.35
N ARG A 563 23.00 22.94 0.03
CA ARG A 563 23.00 24.41 -0.03
C ARG A 563 22.51 25.03 1.27
N PRO A 564 23.07 26.16 1.72
CA PRO A 564 22.56 26.89 2.88
C PRO A 564 21.05 27.15 2.79
N MET A 565 20.34 26.99 3.91
CA MET A 565 18.88 27.14 3.97
C MET A 565 18.39 28.48 3.42
N LYS A 566 19.16 29.56 3.62
CA LYS A 566 18.90 30.91 3.07
C LYS A 566 18.89 31.01 1.53
N GLU A 567 19.53 30.06 0.82
CA GLU A 567 19.58 30.03 -0.65
C GLU A 567 18.45 29.18 -1.24
N VAL A 568 17.98 28.20 -0.48
CA VAL A 568 16.89 27.29 -0.87
C VAL A 568 15.52 27.89 -0.56
N ILE A 569 15.40 28.62 0.54
CA ILE A 569 14.14 29.24 0.98
C ILE A 569 14.06 30.68 0.51
N LYS A 570 13.10 30.95 -0.37
CA LYS A 570 12.82 32.24 -1.01
C LYS A 570 11.58 32.92 -0.43
N ASN A 571 10.53 32.13 -0.15
CA ASN A 571 9.31 32.61 0.50
C ASN A 571 8.98 31.77 1.73
N ILE A 572 8.44 32.41 2.77
CA ILE A 572 7.99 31.81 4.01
C ILE A 572 6.66 32.45 4.40
N VAL A 573 5.61 31.64 4.53
CA VAL A 573 4.32 32.06 5.10
C VAL A 573 4.07 31.25 6.37
N CYS A 574 3.94 31.95 7.51
CA CYS A 574 3.55 31.32 8.77
C CYS A 574 2.03 31.37 8.92
N ILE A 575 1.39 30.22 9.11
CA ILE A 575 -0.05 30.10 9.36
C ILE A 575 -0.26 29.55 10.76
N GLU A 576 -1.18 30.17 11.50
CA GLU A 576 -1.49 29.82 12.89
C GLU A 576 -2.97 29.50 13.00
N ASN A 577 -3.26 28.26 13.34
CA ASN A 577 -4.59 27.72 13.60
C ASN A 577 -4.69 27.40 15.10
N ALA A 578 -5.91 27.28 15.63
CA ALA A 578 -6.20 27.10 17.06
C ALA A 578 -5.45 25.91 17.73
N PHE A 579 -5.00 24.92 16.95
CA PHE A 579 -4.31 23.73 17.43
C PHE A 579 -2.86 23.61 16.97
N MET A 580 -2.43 24.38 15.97
CA MET A 580 -1.15 24.16 15.29
C MET A 580 -0.64 25.40 14.56
N LYS A 581 0.68 25.55 14.57
CA LYS A 581 1.40 26.56 13.82
C LYS A 581 2.26 25.90 12.76
N ASP A 582 2.08 26.31 11.52
CA ASP A 582 2.71 25.74 10.34
C ASP A 582 3.47 26.80 9.55
N VAL A 583 4.45 26.32 8.80
CA VAL A 583 5.33 27.13 7.96
C VAL A 583 5.26 26.57 6.55
N ILE A 584 4.79 27.42 5.64
CA ILE A 584 4.76 27.14 4.21
C ILE A 584 6.02 27.73 3.59
N ILE A 585 6.83 26.87 2.96
CA ILE A 585 8.12 27.20 2.36
C ILE A 585 7.96 27.16 0.84
N ASN A 586 8.30 28.26 0.18
CA ASN A 586 8.24 28.43 -1.28
C ASN A 586 6.87 28.03 -1.90
N GLU A 587 5.77 28.16 -1.15
CA GLU A 587 4.40 27.72 -1.52
C GLU A 587 4.22 26.22 -1.84
N ILE A 588 5.28 25.40 -1.75
CA ILE A 588 5.29 23.98 -2.16
C ILE A 588 5.44 22.98 -0.99
N LEU A 589 5.81 23.42 0.21
CA LEU A 589 6.05 22.57 1.37
C LEU A 589 5.37 23.15 2.60
N CYS A 590 4.60 22.35 3.35
CA CYS A 590 3.95 22.76 4.60
C CYS A 590 4.44 21.91 5.79
N ILE A 591 5.29 22.49 6.64
CA ILE A 591 5.87 21.78 7.79
C ILE A 591 5.47 22.44 9.11
N ASN A 592 5.50 21.67 10.20
CA ASN A 592 5.23 22.21 11.53
C ASN A 592 6.29 23.25 11.95
N TYR A 593 5.87 24.30 12.64
CA TYR A 593 6.73 25.40 13.10
C TYR A 593 7.94 24.94 13.92
N LEU A 594 7.79 23.96 14.83
CA LEU A 594 8.94 23.43 15.59
C LEU A 594 9.92 22.65 14.70
N SER A 595 9.41 21.97 13.68
CA SER A 595 10.23 21.26 12.69
C SER A 595 11.03 22.21 11.80
N PHE A 596 10.39 23.33 11.39
CA PHE A 596 11.07 24.40 10.67
C PHE A 596 12.26 24.93 11.48
N LEU A 597 12.04 25.24 12.75
CA LEU A 597 13.05 25.72 13.72
C LEU A 597 14.05 24.65 14.17
N MET A 598 13.90 23.40 13.71
CA MET A 598 14.73 22.25 14.10
C MET A 598 14.76 22.02 15.62
N ILE A 599 13.60 22.22 16.28
CA ILE A 599 13.38 21.98 17.70
C ILE A 599 12.61 20.66 17.88
N THR A 600 13.26 19.67 18.48
CA THR A 600 12.70 18.34 18.74
C THR A 600 12.31 18.18 20.19
N CYS A 601 11.21 17.47 20.47
CA CYS A 601 10.67 17.24 21.82
C CYS A 601 10.75 15.75 22.24
N ILE A 602 11.88 15.08 21.98
CA ILE A 602 12.08 13.67 22.32
C ILE A 602 12.73 13.59 23.71
N GLY A 603 11.90 13.45 24.75
CA GLY A 603 12.29 13.39 26.16
C GLY A 603 12.68 14.74 26.77
N GLN A 604 13.43 15.57 26.05
CA GLN A 604 13.72 16.97 26.38
C GLN A 604 13.57 17.84 25.13
N VAL A 605 13.23 19.12 25.32
CA VAL A 605 13.23 20.08 24.21
C VAL A 605 14.68 20.41 23.84
N ARG A 606 15.04 20.16 22.59
CA ARG A 606 16.40 20.43 22.09
C ARG A 606 16.35 21.12 20.74
N CYS A 607 17.04 22.25 20.64
CA CYS A 607 17.36 22.87 19.36
C CYS A 607 18.54 22.11 18.74
N GLN A 608 18.30 21.48 17.59
CA GLN A 608 19.28 20.60 16.96
C GLN A 608 20.40 21.36 16.25
N VAL A 609 20.10 22.57 15.77
CA VAL A 609 21.07 23.42 15.05
C VAL A 609 21.99 24.21 15.99
N CYS A 610 21.50 24.61 17.16
CA CYS A 610 22.31 25.27 18.20
C CYS A 610 22.90 24.28 19.22
N GLU A 611 22.59 22.99 19.11
CA GLU A 611 22.89 21.91 20.08
C GLU A 611 22.43 22.17 21.53
N ALA A 612 21.56 23.15 21.74
CA ALA A 612 21.09 23.58 23.06
C ALA A 612 19.87 22.78 23.52
N ASN A 613 19.93 22.26 24.75
CA ASN A 613 18.72 21.82 25.45
C ASN A 613 18.02 23.06 26.02
N LEU A 614 16.69 23.11 25.91
CA LEU A 614 15.85 24.26 26.25
C LEU A 614 14.78 23.86 27.27
N GLN A 615 14.42 24.79 28.15
CA GLN A 615 13.16 24.72 28.90
C GLN A 615 12.05 25.39 28.09
N GLY A 616 10.78 25.05 28.35
CA GLY A 616 9.64 25.54 27.56
C GLY A 616 9.59 27.06 27.41
N GLU A 617 9.81 27.78 28.51
CA GLU A 617 9.86 29.25 28.58
C GLU A 617 11.03 29.85 27.77
N GLN A 618 12.13 29.11 27.61
CA GLN A 618 13.33 29.56 26.91
C GLN A 618 13.20 29.47 25.38
N ILE A 619 12.23 28.70 24.86
CA ILE A 619 12.09 28.46 23.41
C ILE A 619 11.94 29.78 22.64
N HIS A 620 11.08 30.68 23.11
CA HIS A 620 10.79 31.95 22.42
C HIS A 620 12.03 32.85 22.35
N ALA A 621 12.69 33.07 23.49
CA ALA A 621 13.92 33.87 23.58
C ALA A 621 15.08 33.23 22.79
N HIS A 622 15.17 31.89 22.77
CA HIS A 622 16.17 31.18 21.97
C HIS A 622 15.96 31.38 20.47
N VAL A 623 14.72 31.23 19.98
CA VAL A 623 14.40 31.36 18.55
C VAL A 623 14.59 32.79 18.04
N GLN A 624 14.34 33.79 18.89
CA GLN A 624 14.63 35.19 18.58
C GLN A 624 16.13 35.55 18.64
N SER A 625 17.00 34.66 19.15
CA SER A 625 18.42 34.96 19.28
C SER A 625 19.12 35.08 17.92
N PRO A 626 20.01 36.07 17.71
CA PRO A 626 20.76 36.20 16.46
C PRO A 626 21.65 34.98 16.14
N SER A 627 22.04 34.22 17.16
CA SER A 627 22.78 32.96 16.99
C SER A 627 21.90 31.86 16.38
N HIS A 628 20.65 31.69 16.85
CA HIS A 628 19.71 30.74 16.25
C HIS A 628 19.39 31.10 14.80
N SER A 629 19.07 32.38 14.52
CA SER A 629 18.78 32.84 13.15
C SER A 629 19.94 32.61 12.18
N ARG A 630 21.18 32.82 12.63
CA ARG A 630 22.39 32.52 11.84
C ARG A 630 22.61 31.02 11.65
N ALA A 631 22.41 30.23 12.71
CA ALA A 631 22.59 28.79 12.64
C ALA A 631 21.58 28.16 11.65
N MET A 632 20.32 28.61 11.72
CA MET A 632 19.26 28.32 10.74
C MET A 632 19.69 28.68 9.32
N SER A 633 20.12 29.94 9.06
CA SER A 633 20.42 30.42 7.70
C SER A 633 21.55 29.66 7.00
N GLU A 634 22.57 29.26 7.77
CA GLU A 634 23.74 28.51 7.26
C GLU A 634 23.54 26.99 7.25
N THR A 635 22.45 26.45 7.82
CA THR A 635 22.22 25.00 7.85
C THR A 635 22.08 24.44 6.44
N PRO A 636 22.86 23.41 6.05
CA PRO A 636 22.73 22.82 4.73
C PRO A 636 21.41 22.05 4.57
N VAL A 637 20.60 22.44 3.59
CA VAL A 637 19.48 21.66 3.07
C VAL A 637 20.01 20.65 2.05
N ILE A 638 19.55 19.42 2.13
CA ILE A 638 19.95 18.32 1.23
C ILE A 638 19.01 18.28 0.04
N LEU A 639 19.54 18.56 -1.15
CA LEU A 639 18.75 18.61 -2.39
C LEU A 639 18.76 17.28 -3.17
N SER A 640 19.58 16.30 -2.75
CA SER A 640 19.66 14.98 -3.40
C SER A 640 18.47 14.04 -3.11
N TYR A 641 17.43 14.52 -2.43
CA TYR A 641 16.20 13.79 -2.16
C TYR A 641 15.04 14.66 -2.64
N GLU A 642 14.62 14.46 -3.88
CA GLU A 642 13.51 15.20 -4.49
C GLU A 642 12.23 15.06 -3.65
N SER A 643 11.46 16.15 -3.56
CA SER A 643 10.25 16.27 -2.72
C SER A 643 10.46 16.01 -1.22
N GLU A 644 11.70 15.92 -0.72
CA GLU A 644 12.03 15.80 0.69
C GLU A 644 12.67 17.07 1.24
N PHE A 645 12.35 17.42 2.50
CA PHE A 645 12.91 18.61 3.15
C PHE A 645 13.84 18.24 4.30
N ILE A 646 15.05 17.79 3.94
CA ILE A 646 16.06 17.26 4.86
C ILE A 646 17.15 18.31 5.12
N ARG A 647 17.57 18.47 6.38
CA ARG A 647 18.63 19.41 6.81
C ARG A 647 19.76 18.67 7.50
N GLU A 648 21.03 18.96 7.18
CA GLU A 648 22.17 18.41 7.93
C GLU A 648 22.49 19.32 9.12
N VAL A 649 21.92 18.99 10.28
CA VAL A 649 22.09 19.78 11.51
C VAL A 649 23.51 19.67 12.08
N ARG A 650 24.19 18.52 11.85
CA ARG A 650 25.58 18.25 12.24
C ARG A 650 26.21 17.30 11.22
N PRO A 651 27.54 17.21 11.08
CA PRO A 651 28.16 16.34 10.07
C PRO A 651 27.65 14.90 10.13
N SER A 652 27.06 14.41 9.03
CA SER A 652 26.42 13.09 8.92
C SER A 652 25.17 12.84 9.79
N VAL A 653 24.57 13.89 10.33
CA VAL A 653 23.34 13.85 11.14
C VAL A 653 22.27 14.71 10.48
N TYR A 654 21.16 14.08 10.11
CA TYR A 654 20.13 14.66 9.24
C TYR A 654 18.80 14.80 9.99
N HIS A 655 18.12 15.92 9.77
CA HIS A 655 16.80 16.25 10.31
C HIS A 655 15.75 16.18 9.20
N CYS A 656 14.65 15.45 9.43
CA CYS A 656 13.53 15.39 8.51
C CYS A 656 12.50 16.48 8.82
N GLY A 657 12.26 17.38 7.84
CA GLY A 657 11.32 18.49 7.97
C GLY A 657 9.84 18.10 8.14
N PHE A 658 9.40 16.95 7.63
CA PHE A 658 8.02 16.51 7.81
C PHE A 658 7.79 15.87 9.19
N CYS A 659 8.73 15.03 9.63
CA CYS A 659 8.57 14.21 10.83
C CYS A 659 9.15 14.82 12.11
N ASN A 660 9.97 15.88 12.01
CA ASN A 660 10.73 16.46 13.11
C ASN A 660 11.61 15.44 13.87
N VAL A 661 12.24 14.51 13.13
CA VAL A 661 13.17 13.50 13.67
C VAL A 661 14.59 13.76 13.19
N VAL A 662 15.57 13.29 13.98
CA VAL A 662 17.00 13.39 13.67
C VAL A 662 17.61 12.00 13.61
N GLU A 663 18.30 11.71 12.51
CA GLU A 663 18.86 10.39 12.20
C GLU A 663 20.30 10.47 11.69
N SER A 664 20.98 9.33 11.71
CA SER A 664 22.23 9.13 10.94
C SER A 664 21.96 9.14 9.43
N LYS A 665 23.00 9.14 8.58
CA LYS A 665 22.81 9.05 7.12
C LYS A 665 22.01 7.79 6.72
N GLU A 666 22.41 6.65 7.27
CA GLU A 666 21.79 5.34 7.00
C GLU A 666 20.40 5.25 7.65
N GLY A 667 20.25 5.81 8.86
CA GLY A 667 18.95 5.91 9.55
C GLY A 667 17.95 6.77 8.78
N MET A 668 18.38 7.89 8.19
CA MET A 668 17.53 8.76 7.38
C MET A 668 16.99 8.03 6.15
N TYR A 669 17.81 7.24 5.45
CA TYR A 669 17.33 6.44 4.31
C TYR A 669 16.22 5.44 4.72
N LEU A 670 16.40 4.76 5.86
CA LEU A 670 15.37 3.87 6.42
C LEU A 670 14.12 4.63 6.89
N HIS A 671 14.29 5.82 7.46
CA HIS A 671 13.21 6.70 7.89
C HIS A 671 12.34 7.15 6.71
N LEU A 672 12.93 7.61 5.61
CA LEU A 672 12.21 8.02 4.40
C LEU A 672 11.37 6.86 3.80
N CYS A 673 11.84 5.62 3.97
CA CYS A 673 11.12 4.41 3.55
C CYS A 673 9.99 3.99 4.51
N SER A 674 9.88 4.60 5.69
CA SER A 674 8.90 4.23 6.72
C SER A 674 7.47 4.66 6.40
N THR A 675 6.47 3.97 6.96
CA THR A 675 5.06 4.38 6.84
C THR A 675 4.80 5.71 7.53
N MET A 676 5.39 5.95 8.70
CA MET A 676 5.26 7.22 9.44
C MET A 676 5.72 8.42 8.62
N HIS A 677 6.84 8.30 7.89
CA HIS A 677 7.31 9.39 7.02
C HIS A 677 6.34 9.68 5.88
N ARG A 678 5.84 8.62 5.23
CA ARG A 678 4.84 8.73 4.17
C ARG A 678 3.56 9.41 4.67
N GLU A 679 3.06 9.02 5.84
CA GLU A 679 1.88 9.60 6.49
C GLU A 679 2.10 11.09 6.84
N ALA A 680 3.26 11.43 7.44
CA ALA A 680 3.61 12.82 7.76
C ALA A 680 3.72 13.71 6.51
N LYS A 681 4.32 13.19 5.43
CA LYS A 681 4.42 13.87 4.14
C LYS A 681 3.04 14.05 3.49
N THR A 682 2.18 13.03 3.48
CA THR A 682 0.79 13.14 3.00
C THR A 682 -0.01 14.17 3.80
N SER A 683 0.14 14.19 5.13
CA SER A 683 -0.49 15.18 6.01
C SER A 683 0.03 16.61 5.77
N SER A 684 1.32 16.77 5.45
CA SER A 684 1.88 18.04 4.96
C SER A 684 1.21 18.51 3.67
N SER A 685 1.13 17.65 2.65
CA SER A 685 0.52 18.00 1.36
C SER A 685 -0.97 18.35 1.50
N TRP A 686 -1.72 17.60 2.32
CA TRP A 686 -3.13 17.90 2.58
C TRP A 686 -3.32 19.27 3.25
N ARG A 687 -2.52 19.60 4.27
CA ARG A 687 -2.57 20.93 4.91
C ARG A 687 -2.19 22.05 3.95
N LEU A 688 -1.17 21.86 3.11
CA LEU A 688 -0.81 22.83 2.08
C LEU A 688 -1.97 23.10 1.10
N GLN A 689 -2.75 22.07 0.75
CA GLN A 689 -3.95 22.22 -0.07
C GLN A 689 -5.06 22.98 0.65
N GLN A 690 -5.28 22.72 1.94
CA GLN A 690 -6.25 23.47 2.75
C GLN A 690 -5.89 24.97 2.84
N TYR A 691 -4.60 25.30 2.91
CA TYR A 691 -4.10 26.68 3.07
C TYR A 691 -3.96 27.50 1.77
N GLN A 692 -4.39 26.96 0.62
CA GLN A 692 -4.35 27.70 -0.66
C GLN A 692 -5.12 29.03 -0.65
N PRO A 693 -6.32 29.15 -0.04
CA PRO A 693 -7.05 30.42 0.03
C PRO A 693 -6.28 31.50 0.82
N GLU A 694 -5.66 31.13 1.94
CA GLU A 694 -4.85 32.00 2.78
C GLU A 694 -3.56 32.45 2.07
N LEU A 695 -2.89 31.54 1.35
CA LEU A 695 -1.74 31.89 0.50
C LEU A 695 -2.12 32.92 -0.58
N ALA A 696 -3.21 32.68 -1.31
CA ALA A 696 -3.70 33.61 -2.34
C ALA A 696 -4.17 34.95 -1.76
N LEU A 697 -4.59 35.02 -0.49
CA LEU A 697 -4.87 36.27 0.20
C LEU A 697 -3.59 36.99 0.64
N HIS A 698 -2.59 36.24 1.13
CA HIS A 698 -1.29 36.76 1.53
C HIS A 698 -0.50 37.33 0.34
N GLU A 699 -0.47 36.63 -0.79
CA GLU A 699 0.17 37.10 -2.02
C GLU A 699 -0.46 38.41 -2.51
N ARG A 700 -1.80 38.49 -2.60
CA ARG A 700 -2.52 39.72 -2.95
C ARG A 700 -2.21 40.88 -1.99
N ARG A 701 -1.98 40.60 -0.70
CA ARG A 701 -1.57 41.62 0.27
C ARG A 701 -0.15 42.13 -0.01
N GLN A 702 0.81 41.23 -0.25
CA GLN A 702 2.18 41.63 -0.60
C GLN A 702 2.25 42.42 -1.92
N GLN A 703 1.48 42.00 -2.93
CA GLN A 703 1.36 42.74 -4.20
C GLN A 703 0.82 44.16 -3.98
N LEU A 704 -0.21 44.31 -3.12
CA LEU A 704 -0.79 45.62 -2.78
C LEU A 704 0.17 46.49 -1.97
N GLU A 705 0.87 45.94 -0.97
CA GLU A 705 1.89 46.63 -0.18
C GLU A 705 3.06 47.11 -1.07
N MET A 706 3.53 46.26 -1.99
CA MET A 706 4.58 46.61 -2.94
C MET A 706 4.11 47.67 -3.94
N TYR A 707 2.85 47.61 -4.40
CA TYR A 707 2.25 48.66 -5.23
C TYR A 707 2.15 50.00 -4.50
N MET A 708 1.71 50.01 -3.24
CA MET A 708 1.68 51.21 -2.39
C MET A 708 3.09 51.78 -2.17
N LEU A 709 4.10 50.94 -1.94
CA LEU A 709 5.49 51.36 -1.79
C LEU A 709 6.05 51.98 -3.07
N MET A 710 5.84 51.34 -4.23
CA MET A 710 6.26 51.89 -5.52
C MET A 710 5.58 53.22 -5.83
N ARG A 711 4.30 53.37 -5.48
CA ARG A 711 3.57 54.63 -5.61
C ARG A 711 4.15 55.73 -4.71
N MET A 712 4.43 55.45 -3.44
CA MET A 712 5.05 56.43 -2.54
C MET A 712 6.45 56.85 -3.03
N LEU A 713 7.24 55.93 -3.59
CA LEU A 713 8.53 56.26 -4.19
C LEU A 713 8.38 57.12 -5.46
N ALA A 714 7.35 56.87 -6.28
CA ALA A 714 7.04 57.67 -7.46
C ALA A 714 6.44 59.06 -7.12
N GLU A 715 5.90 59.27 -5.92
CA GLU A 715 5.45 60.59 -5.43
C GLU A 715 6.60 61.38 -4.74
N ILE A 716 7.78 60.76 -4.54
CA ILE A 716 9.00 61.39 -3.97
C ILE A 716 10.00 61.82 -5.06
N LEU A 717 9.95 61.20 -6.24
CA LEU A 717 10.81 61.46 -7.40
C LEU A 717 10.25 62.56 -8.32
#